data_AF-A0A8H4JFX2-F1
#
_entry.id   AF-A0A8H4JFX2-F1
#
_cell.length_a   1.000
_cell.length_b   1.000
_cell.length_c   1.000
_cell.angle_alpha   90.00
_cell.angle_beta   90.00
_cell.angle_gamma   90.00
#
_symmetry.space_group_name_H-M   'P 1'
#
loop_
_entity.id
_entity.type
_entity.pdbx_description
1 polymer ?
#
loop_
_entity_poly.entity_id
_entity_poly.type
_entity_poly.pdbx_seq_one_letter_code
_entity_poly.pdbx_strand_id
1 'polypeptide(L)'
;MSLPTGTSPLAINGHQRGRRHSIFADFIPDDLHFPPSFIDTAPNVDEILNRDIEDCSSGDEHDHEEAVDDPRYVDTTDLQLAFHPNGIAYGSGFSTVPPTGLDIPAPNPHDFEQSFRAEVSLLRDNDILPSKHPRIGWRATFFGRLYRRLFNSGETTPLLRERVVRFDGIPPTPGPDEVHKQWERALAAHSIETTWQRETKTLVQYAVPLIVTFLLHYSVTVASVLTVGRLGMEELAAVNLATMTASITYYVPVQGLATCLDTLCAQAYGSGHKHLVGLQAQRMTWLLWLLMIPIAILWWFSEPILAALVGGGRTTTLAAMYMRILIAGMPGVSAFESAKRFVQSQGLFHATTYTLLVGAPLSFLQNWLFVFKLGWGFNGAAIAMAVTHNLLPILLILYVRLFEGYECWKGFSRKAFTNWGPMIKLALPGMIMIEAQFSVLEILTIAAGRFGTAQLAAQGVLVTVTSTSFNIPFPLAIATSTRVANLIGANLSQAARVTAKVAIFAALIVGLFNLTMFTTLRSQIPRVFTDDDQVVEICSNVILVCAVMQIFDALAAVSHGLLRGIGRQAIGGYANLFSYYVVALPIALGTSFGLGWKLAGLWVGLTAGLAVRISSWTCFEVTSSGVDDIRCYDPLIPSQTLHLRIIPENYFPMAQQSPPVVDGHPVTDGYHDSDDDFSEDGGFHVDKRSGRSWPTKILHNVIKPIKPKLVDVPQVSSSDPTRCKPSRGARKRCDVEERLVEEIWTYDLTPKYSEGGKGKYVRRILYFAGGGWQAPPSGQHWTFCAEIVHRLKDTRLTIISYPLAPKDPVQDSFPAICKTYNTLLRESSELGERVVVAGDSSGGNISLCTVTWTLRDQDVQVIKPPSAILAITATTDLSHQHADIKEVDKFDPILSEQSIKDTASKWAPGHSNVDQQHQTNKSNDKSSSRKEHLDWSVDDPRVSPIHADLSVCIRNNVKIHGITASHDVLGPEAVEFRERCRKEGVNGEWLSWGNQMHCFPLAYKYGLKESKEGLEWIIDVLERC
;
A
#
# COMPACT_ATOMS: atom_id res chain seq x y z
N MET A 1 32.31 52.93 13.18
CA MET A 1 33.11 53.38 14.34
C MET A 1 32.49 52.75 15.58
N SER A 2 33.28 52.33 16.58
CA SER A 2 32.85 51.89 17.94
C SER A 2 31.75 50.81 18.10
N LEU A 3 32.18 49.63 18.59
CA LEU A 3 31.46 48.69 19.50
C LEU A 3 31.34 49.32 20.93
N PRO A 4 30.77 48.69 22.02
CA PRO A 4 30.44 47.27 22.32
C PRO A 4 28.94 47.09 22.76
N THR A 5 28.41 46.11 23.56
CA THR A 5 28.89 45.14 24.58
C THR A 5 27.98 43.88 24.72
N GLY A 6 28.48 42.85 25.42
CA GLY A 6 27.76 42.04 26.45
C GLY A 6 26.57 41.13 26.05
N THR A 7 26.68 39.81 25.78
CA THR A 7 27.06 38.63 26.61
C THR A 7 26.00 38.04 27.58
N SER A 8 25.25 37.03 27.14
CA SER A 8 24.91 35.79 27.91
C SER A 8 24.25 34.72 26.99
N PRO A 9 24.08 33.45 27.42
CA PRO A 9 24.50 32.34 26.58
C PRO A 9 23.39 31.61 25.81
N LEU A 10 23.75 31.09 24.63
CA LEU A 10 22.98 30.07 23.91
C LEU A 10 23.08 28.72 24.63
N ALA A 11 21.93 28.08 24.85
CA ALA A 11 21.87 26.71 25.35
C ALA A 11 22.42 25.72 24.31
N ILE A 12 23.13 24.70 24.76
CA ILE A 12 23.70 23.65 23.90
C ILE A 12 22.59 22.67 23.53
N ASN A 13 22.22 22.63 22.25
CA ASN A 13 21.32 21.61 21.70
C ASN A 13 22.10 20.57 20.88
N GLY A 14 21.51 19.38 20.72
CA GLY A 14 22.23 18.13 20.39
C GLY A 14 22.98 18.08 19.05
N HIS A 15 23.91 17.12 18.96
CA HIS A 15 24.77 16.86 17.80
C HIS A 15 24.03 16.80 16.46
N GLN A 16 24.15 17.85 15.64
CA GLN A 16 24.01 17.69 14.19
C GLN A 16 25.17 16.83 13.67
N ARG A 17 24.87 15.64 13.15
CA ARG A 17 25.81 14.84 12.34
C ARG A 17 26.08 15.60 11.03
N GLY A 18 27.23 16.27 10.93
CA GLY A 18 27.60 17.09 9.77
C GLY A 18 27.69 16.29 8.47
N ARG A 19 26.58 16.17 7.74
CA ARG A 19 26.52 15.50 6.44
C ARG A 19 27.07 16.39 5.34
N ARG A 20 27.87 15.77 4.47
CA ARG A 20 28.63 16.46 3.43
C ARG A 20 27.70 16.79 2.24
N HIS A 21 27.22 18.02 2.17
CA HIS A 21 26.49 18.52 1.00
C HIS A 21 27.34 18.38 -0.28
N SER A 22 26.66 18.17 -1.39
CA SER A 22 27.21 18.14 -2.75
C SER A 22 26.32 19.03 -3.59
N ILE A 23 26.90 19.79 -4.54
CA ILE A 23 26.13 20.69 -5.42
C ILE A 23 25.02 19.95 -6.19
N PHE A 24 25.13 18.62 -6.36
CA PHE A 24 24.09 17.78 -6.98
C PHE A 24 23.05 17.21 -5.99
N ALA A 25 23.27 17.29 -4.68
CA ALA A 25 22.21 17.09 -3.70
C ALA A 25 21.20 18.23 -3.82
N ASP A 26 21.69 19.48 -3.91
CA ASP A 26 20.90 20.70 -4.10
C ASP A 26 20.01 20.67 -5.38
N PHE A 27 20.31 19.79 -6.35
CA PHE A 27 19.50 19.56 -7.57
C PHE A 27 18.48 18.41 -7.47
N ILE A 28 18.57 17.56 -6.44
CA ILE A 28 17.56 16.53 -6.12
C ILE A 28 16.74 17.09 -4.96
N PRO A 29 15.54 17.65 -5.19
CA PRO A 29 14.81 18.36 -4.13
C PRO A 29 14.62 17.50 -2.88
N ASP A 30 15.08 18.01 -1.73
CA ASP A 30 14.82 17.39 -0.43
C ASP A 30 13.30 17.34 -0.16
N ASP A 31 12.61 18.40 -0.57
CA ASP A 31 11.15 18.60 -0.65
C ASP A 31 10.39 17.52 -1.46
N LEU A 32 11.06 16.60 -2.16
CA LEU A 32 10.41 15.45 -2.80
C LEU A 32 10.04 14.39 -1.73
N HIS A 33 9.07 14.72 -0.89
CA HIS A 33 8.59 13.86 0.19
C HIS A 33 7.83 12.66 -0.38
N PHE A 34 8.31 11.45 -0.07
CA PHE A 34 7.56 10.20 -0.21
C PHE A 34 6.88 9.86 1.12
N PRO A 35 5.60 9.45 1.14
CA PRO A 35 4.93 9.05 2.36
C PRO A 35 5.62 7.82 2.99
N PRO A 36 5.63 7.66 4.32
CA PRO A 36 5.68 6.34 4.96
C PRO A 36 4.82 5.27 4.29
N SER A 37 3.63 5.58 3.78
CA SER A 37 2.86 4.59 3.02
C SER A 37 3.50 4.13 1.68
N PHE A 38 4.64 4.67 1.24
CA PHE A 38 5.47 4.16 0.14
C PHE A 38 6.47 3.09 0.61
N ILE A 39 6.77 3.04 1.92
CA ILE A 39 7.62 2.02 2.54
C ILE A 39 6.89 0.69 2.64
N ASP A 40 5.64 0.72 3.09
CA ASP A 40 4.83 -0.48 3.29
C ASP A 40 4.61 -1.23 1.98
N THR A 41 5.16 -2.45 1.90
CA THR A 41 4.77 -3.47 0.93
C THR A 41 3.26 -3.51 0.77
N ALA A 42 2.77 -3.62 -0.47
CA ALA A 42 1.33 -3.72 -0.69
C ALA A 42 0.77 -4.93 0.10
N PRO A 43 -0.29 -4.79 0.92
CA PRO A 43 -0.68 -5.85 1.86
C PRO A 43 -1.05 -7.20 1.22
N ASN A 44 -1.39 -7.21 -0.06
CA ASN A 44 -1.62 -8.42 -0.86
C ASN A 44 -0.34 -9.14 -1.29
N VAL A 45 0.82 -8.48 -1.22
CA VAL A 45 2.15 -9.07 -1.44
C VAL A 45 2.68 -9.67 -0.15
N ASP A 46 2.51 -8.99 0.98
CA ASP A 46 2.76 -9.61 2.30
C ASP A 46 1.86 -10.83 2.52
N GLU A 47 0.59 -10.77 2.08
CA GLU A 47 -0.34 -11.91 2.10
C GLU A 47 0.11 -13.07 1.18
N ILE A 48 0.85 -12.79 0.10
CA ILE A 48 1.48 -13.83 -0.74
C ILE A 48 2.69 -14.42 -0.02
N LEU A 49 3.67 -13.57 0.31
CA LEU A 49 4.98 -14.02 0.76
C LEU A 49 4.92 -14.68 2.14
N ASN A 50 4.22 -14.10 3.12
CA ASN A 50 4.13 -14.72 4.45
C ASN A 50 3.37 -16.05 4.39
N ARG A 51 2.30 -16.13 3.58
CA ARG A 51 1.60 -17.41 3.36
C ARG A 51 2.51 -18.43 2.69
N ASP A 52 3.31 -18.06 1.71
CA ASP A 52 4.22 -18.99 1.05
C ASP A 52 5.40 -19.41 1.95
N ILE A 53 5.73 -18.61 2.97
CA ILE A 53 6.65 -18.99 4.06
C ILE A 53 5.96 -19.99 5.00
N GLU A 54 4.71 -19.73 5.42
CA GLU A 54 3.89 -20.65 6.24
C GLU A 54 3.61 -21.99 5.53
N ASP A 55 3.20 -21.97 4.26
CA ASP A 55 3.00 -23.14 3.37
C ASP A 55 4.34 -23.84 3.05
N CYS A 56 5.49 -23.23 3.37
CA CYS A 56 6.81 -23.86 3.32
C CYS A 56 7.18 -24.54 4.64
N SER A 57 7.21 -23.82 5.77
CA SER A 57 7.63 -24.34 7.07
C SER A 57 6.72 -25.46 7.60
N SER A 58 5.43 -25.43 7.28
CA SER A 58 4.46 -26.50 7.64
C SER A 58 4.58 -27.78 6.80
N GLY A 59 5.41 -27.79 5.74
CA GLY A 59 5.59 -28.96 4.89
C GLY A 59 6.60 -29.98 5.41
N ASP A 60 7.59 -29.51 6.17
CA ASP A 60 8.78 -30.32 6.49
C ASP A 60 8.52 -31.33 7.64
N GLU A 61 7.41 -31.19 8.39
CA GLU A 61 7.00 -32.13 9.46
C GLU A 61 6.50 -33.51 8.98
N HIS A 62 6.44 -33.79 7.67
CA HIS A 62 5.87 -35.03 7.12
C HIS A 62 6.77 -35.86 6.18
N ASP A 63 7.87 -35.31 5.67
CA ASP A 63 8.76 -36.03 4.72
C ASP A 63 9.95 -36.75 5.41
N HIS A 64 9.91 -36.92 6.74
CA HIS A 64 11.07 -37.32 7.56
C HIS A 64 11.29 -38.83 7.80
N GLU A 65 10.51 -39.76 7.22
CA GLU A 65 10.68 -41.22 7.47
C GLU A 65 11.58 -41.98 6.46
N GLU A 66 11.96 -41.41 5.30
CA GLU A 66 12.74 -42.13 4.26
C GLU A 66 14.05 -41.44 3.82
N ALA A 67 15.02 -41.25 4.74
CA ALA A 67 16.41 -40.93 4.39
C ALA A 67 17.45 -41.39 5.44
N VAL A 68 18.16 -42.48 5.17
CA VAL A 68 19.32 -42.98 5.96
C VAL A 68 20.41 -43.51 5.01
N ASP A 69 21.68 -43.48 5.46
CA ASP A 69 22.92 -43.98 4.84
C ASP A 69 23.57 -43.18 3.67
N ASP A 70 24.44 -42.22 4.02
CA ASP A 70 25.71 -41.95 3.32
C ASP A 70 26.82 -41.65 4.35
N PRO A 71 27.87 -42.50 4.47
CA PRO A 71 28.86 -42.41 5.56
C PRO A 71 29.97 -41.38 5.30
N ARG A 72 29.61 -40.13 4.96
CA ARG A 72 30.55 -39.04 4.66
C ARG A 72 30.33 -37.80 5.54
N TYR A 73 30.30 -38.04 6.85
CA TYR A 73 30.24 -37.00 7.87
C TYR A 73 31.54 -36.19 7.90
N VAL A 74 31.52 -34.99 7.32
CA VAL A 74 32.53 -33.94 7.56
C VAL A 74 32.14 -33.21 8.86
N ASP A 75 33.12 -32.72 9.62
CA ASP A 75 32.86 -32.04 10.89
C ASP A 75 31.89 -30.85 10.69
N THR A 76 30.71 -30.97 11.28
CA THR A 76 29.62 -30.00 11.16
C THR A 76 29.93 -28.66 11.83
N THR A 77 30.89 -28.61 12.76
CA THR A 77 31.19 -27.41 13.55
C THR A 77 31.95 -26.36 12.75
N ASP A 78 32.94 -26.76 11.94
CA ASP A 78 33.65 -25.85 11.04
C ASP A 78 32.80 -25.42 9.83
N LEU A 79 31.85 -26.26 9.41
CA LEU A 79 30.94 -25.95 8.29
C LEU A 79 29.90 -24.87 8.65
N GLN A 80 29.42 -24.82 9.90
CA GLN A 80 28.53 -23.73 10.35
C GLN A 80 29.21 -22.36 10.27
N LEU A 81 30.53 -22.29 10.50
CA LEU A 81 31.32 -21.05 10.42
C LEU A 81 31.56 -20.55 8.97
N ALA A 82 31.20 -21.34 7.95
CA ALA A 82 31.39 -20.99 6.54
C ALA A 82 30.12 -20.44 5.85
N PHE A 83 28.95 -20.48 6.51
CA PHE A 83 27.63 -20.38 5.86
C PHE A 83 26.93 -19.01 6.04
N HIS A 84 27.59 -17.90 5.65
CA HIS A 84 27.05 -16.54 5.78
C HIS A 84 27.00 -15.69 4.49
N PRO A 85 26.28 -16.12 3.43
CA PRO A 85 25.95 -15.24 2.29
C PRO A 85 24.71 -14.38 2.60
N ASN A 86 24.77 -13.05 2.42
CA ASN A 86 23.67 -12.17 1.92
C ASN A 86 23.95 -10.66 2.11
N GLY A 87 24.59 -10.03 1.11
CA GLY A 87 24.96 -8.60 1.15
C GLY A 87 24.05 -7.67 0.34
N ILE A 88 24.23 -6.36 0.53
CA ILE A 88 23.24 -5.30 0.19
C ILE A 88 23.11 -4.97 -1.30
N ALA A 89 23.85 -5.67 -2.16
CA ALA A 89 23.45 -5.75 -3.56
C ALA A 89 22.05 -6.42 -3.69
N TYR A 90 21.79 -7.41 -2.83
CA TYR A 90 20.89 -8.54 -3.09
C TYR A 90 19.96 -8.94 -1.93
N GLY A 91 20.11 -8.34 -0.75
CA GLY A 91 19.07 -8.33 0.28
C GLY A 91 19.26 -9.33 1.43
N SER A 92 18.67 -9.01 2.58
CA SER A 92 18.73 -9.78 3.82
C SER A 92 17.58 -9.40 4.75
N GLY A 93 16.79 -10.37 5.21
CA GLY A 93 15.66 -10.16 6.14
C GLY A 93 15.41 -11.34 7.07
N PHE A 94 16.29 -11.53 8.06
CA PHE A 94 16.20 -12.47 9.20
C PHE A 94 16.05 -13.99 8.95
N SER A 95 17.03 -14.74 9.47
CA SER A 95 16.79 -15.73 10.54
C SER A 95 18.10 -15.96 11.31
N THR A 96 18.05 -15.96 12.64
CA THR A 96 19.20 -16.21 13.52
C THR A 96 19.43 -17.69 13.83
N VAL A 97 18.62 -18.58 13.24
CA VAL A 97 18.76 -20.04 13.37
C VAL A 97 18.72 -20.66 11.96
N PRO A 98 19.78 -21.38 11.52
CA PRO A 98 19.68 -22.23 10.33
C PRO A 98 18.74 -23.40 10.64
N PRO A 99 17.72 -23.69 9.80
CA PRO A 99 16.86 -24.85 10.01
C PRO A 99 17.68 -26.13 10.01
N THR A 100 17.62 -26.88 11.12
CA THR A 100 18.40 -28.11 11.29
C THR A 100 17.81 -29.21 10.40
N GLY A 101 18.64 -29.79 9.53
CA GLY A 101 18.25 -30.81 8.55
C GLY A 101 18.00 -30.30 7.13
N LEU A 102 18.13 -29.00 6.86
CA LEU A 102 17.93 -28.45 5.52
C LEU A 102 19.22 -28.52 4.69
N ASP A 103 19.22 -29.33 3.62
CA ASP A 103 20.28 -29.29 2.61
C ASP A 103 20.27 -27.93 1.88
N ILE A 104 21.17 -27.05 2.30
CA ILE A 104 21.46 -25.76 1.66
C ILE A 104 22.70 -25.98 0.77
N PRO A 105 22.60 -25.82 -0.56
CA PRO A 105 23.78 -25.85 -1.42
C PRO A 105 24.81 -24.82 -0.96
N ALA A 106 26.08 -25.22 -0.89
CA ALA A 106 27.15 -24.31 -0.52
C ALA A 106 27.15 -23.06 -1.42
N PRO A 107 27.13 -21.83 -0.85
CA PRO A 107 27.08 -20.62 -1.65
C PRO A 107 28.33 -20.48 -2.51
N ASN A 108 28.16 -19.91 -3.69
CA ASN A 108 29.26 -19.54 -4.57
C ASN A 108 30.25 -18.62 -3.82
N PRO A 109 31.54 -18.99 -3.67
CA PRO A 109 32.51 -18.18 -2.94
C PRO A 109 32.68 -16.76 -3.51
N HIS A 110 32.40 -16.57 -4.80
CA HIS A 110 32.38 -15.25 -5.44
C HIS A 110 31.26 -14.36 -4.91
N ASP A 111 30.06 -14.91 -4.72
CA ASP A 111 28.86 -14.15 -4.34
C ASP A 111 28.88 -13.80 -2.84
N PHE A 112 29.51 -14.66 -2.02
CA PHE A 112 29.91 -14.35 -0.65
C PHE A 112 30.90 -13.17 -0.60
N GLU A 113 32.00 -13.22 -1.35
CA GLU A 113 33.01 -12.15 -1.35
C GLU A 113 32.47 -10.83 -1.92
N GLN A 114 31.56 -10.87 -2.90
CA GLN A 114 30.85 -9.66 -3.36
C GLN A 114 29.89 -9.10 -2.29
N SER A 115 29.12 -9.97 -1.63
CA SER A 115 28.20 -9.62 -0.54
C SER A 115 28.94 -8.92 0.61
N PHE A 116 29.98 -9.58 1.13
CA PHE A 116 30.83 -9.09 2.21
C PHE A 116 31.49 -7.75 1.85
N ARG A 117 32.00 -7.59 0.61
CA ARG A 117 32.52 -6.30 0.13
C ARG A 117 31.46 -5.21 0.08
N ALA A 118 30.19 -5.53 -0.23
CA ALA A 118 29.10 -4.57 -0.26
C ALA A 118 28.71 -4.09 1.15
N GLU A 119 28.65 -5.00 2.13
CA GLU A 119 28.44 -4.71 3.56
C GLU A 119 29.58 -3.86 4.14
N VAL A 120 30.82 -4.34 4.02
CA VAL A 120 32.02 -3.62 4.46
C VAL A 120 32.10 -2.24 3.80
N SER A 121 31.59 -2.07 2.57
CA SER A 121 31.47 -0.75 1.94
C SER A 121 30.39 0.12 2.58
N LEU A 122 29.18 -0.39 2.83
CA LEU A 122 28.08 0.44 3.36
C LEU A 122 28.25 0.80 4.84
N LEU A 123 28.82 -0.10 5.64
CA LEU A 123 29.24 0.21 7.02
C LEU A 123 30.36 1.26 7.03
N ARG A 124 31.25 1.29 6.01
CA ARG A 124 32.23 2.37 5.81
C ARG A 124 31.59 3.67 5.31
N ASP A 125 30.61 3.59 4.42
CA ASP A 125 29.91 4.76 3.87
C ASP A 125 29.07 5.47 4.95
N ASN A 126 28.63 4.75 5.99
CA ASN A 126 27.90 5.26 7.17
C ASN A 126 28.82 5.54 8.38
N ASP A 127 30.15 5.57 8.20
CA ASP A 127 31.16 5.79 9.25
C ASP A 127 31.10 4.81 10.47
N ILE A 128 30.47 3.63 10.30
CA ILE A 128 30.40 2.54 11.30
C ILE A 128 31.71 1.72 11.30
N LEU A 129 32.27 1.43 10.11
CA LEU A 129 33.58 0.81 9.95
C LEU A 129 34.64 1.82 9.52
N PRO A 130 35.90 1.71 10.00
CA PRO A 130 36.98 2.62 9.61
C PRO A 130 37.29 2.52 8.11
N SER A 131 37.33 3.68 7.44
CA SER A 131 37.57 3.80 6.00
C SER A 131 38.87 3.11 5.55
N LYS A 132 38.84 2.41 4.40
CA LYS A 132 39.94 1.54 3.93
C LYS A 132 41.25 2.28 3.62
N HIS A 133 41.20 3.61 3.47
CA HIS A 133 42.36 4.45 3.19
C HIS A 133 42.33 5.70 4.08
N PRO A 134 43.38 5.99 4.87
CA PRO A 134 43.52 7.32 5.46
C PRO A 134 43.59 8.36 4.34
N ARG A 135 43.06 9.57 4.59
CA ARG A 135 42.93 10.66 3.60
C ARG A 135 44.30 11.27 3.20
N ILE A 136 45.11 10.52 2.47
CA ILE A 136 46.39 10.99 1.90
C ILE A 136 46.10 12.03 0.81
N GLY A 137 46.60 13.26 1.02
CA GLY A 137 46.37 14.39 0.12
C GLY A 137 47.08 14.28 -1.23
N TRP A 138 46.51 13.51 -2.15
CA TRP A 138 47.05 13.37 -3.52
C TRP A 138 47.06 14.70 -4.27
N ARG A 139 48.22 15.00 -4.89
CA ARG A 139 48.50 16.23 -5.67
C ARG A 139 47.59 16.34 -6.90
N ALA A 140 47.37 17.56 -7.38
CA ALA A 140 46.19 17.91 -8.16
C ALA A 140 46.41 18.01 -9.69
N THR A 141 46.02 16.98 -10.43
CA THR A 141 45.79 17.06 -11.89
C THR A 141 44.51 17.85 -12.21
N PHE A 142 44.35 18.34 -13.45
CA PHE A 142 43.14 19.09 -13.87
C PHE A 142 41.85 18.26 -13.77
N PHE A 143 41.83 17.05 -14.34
CA PHE A 143 40.72 16.09 -14.17
C PHE A 143 40.48 15.75 -12.69
N GLY A 144 41.53 15.63 -11.87
CA GLY A 144 41.43 15.42 -10.43
C GLY A 144 40.91 16.62 -9.61
N ARG A 145 40.81 17.82 -10.23
CA ARG A 145 40.10 18.99 -9.69
C ARG A 145 38.65 19.04 -10.18
N LEU A 146 38.39 18.76 -11.45
CA LEU A 146 37.02 18.66 -11.97
C LEU A 146 36.23 17.54 -11.29
N TYR A 147 36.83 16.35 -11.16
CA TYR A 147 36.26 15.22 -10.42
C TYR A 147 36.03 15.55 -8.94
N ARG A 148 36.95 16.28 -8.28
CA ARG A 148 36.73 16.78 -6.92
C ARG A 148 35.51 17.70 -6.86
N ARG A 149 35.41 18.68 -7.77
CA ARG A 149 34.33 19.68 -7.81
C ARG A 149 32.95 19.09 -8.14
N LEU A 150 32.90 17.97 -8.86
CA LEU A 150 31.64 17.28 -9.22
C LEU A 150 31.25 16.17 -8.22
N PHE A 151 32.21 15.46 -7.62
CA PHE A 151 31.93 14.19 -6.91
C PHE A 151 32.48 14.08 -5.48
N ASN A 152 33.34 15.00 -5.00
CA ASN A 152 33.97 14.84 -3.68
C ASN A 152 33.86 16.11 -2.81
N SER A 153 32.93 16.07 -1.88
CA SER A 153 32.60 17.13 -0.91
C SER A 153 33.71 17.31 0.13
N GLY A 154 34.33 18.50 0.16
CA GLY A 154 35.30 18.90 1.17
C GLY A 154 35.34 20.42 1.33
N GLU A 155 35.17 20.90 2.56
CA GLU A 155 35.19 22.31 2.92
C GLU A 155 36.59 22.94 2.87
N THR A 156 36.61 24.27 2.80
CA THR A 156 37.81 25.11 2.89
C THR A 156 37.81 25.94 4.17
N THR A 157 38.12 25.33 5.32
CA THR A 157 38.20 26.05 6.62
C THR A 157 39.41 25.57 7.45
N PRO A 158 40.37 26.45 7.84
CA PRO A 158 41.67 26.01 8.36
C PRO A 158 41.82 26.14 9.89
N LEU A 159 40.95 25.52 10.70
CA LEU A 159 40.93 25.73 12.17
C LEU A 159 40.96 24.48 13.09
N LEU A 160 41.38 23.31 12.59
CA LEU A 160 41.83 22.21 13.47
C LEU A 160 43.20 21.68 13.05
N ARG A 161 44.24 22.17 13.73
CA ARG A 161 45.59 21.59 13.72
C ARG A 161 45.75 20.68 14.95
N GLU A 162 46.66 19.71 14.86
CA GLU A 162 47.16 18.92 15.99
C GLU A 162 46.16 18.03 16.76
N ARG A 163 45.83 16.89 16.14
CA ARG A 163 46.31 15.60 16.70
C ARG A 163 46.51 14.52 15.62
N VAL A 164 47.70 14.48 15.02
CA VAL A 164 48.08 13.37 14.14
C VAL A 164 48.52 12.18 15.01
N VAL A 165 47.55 11.35 15.39
CA VAL A 165 47.85 9.98 15.83
C VAL A 165 48.30 9.21 14.59
N ARG A 166 49.56 8.76 14.55
CA ARG A 166 49.96 7.74 13.58
C ARG A 166 49.33 6.41 14.00
N PHE A 167 48.29 6.00 13.29
CA PHE A 167 47.98 4.58 13.19
C PHE A 167 48.95 3.98 12.16
N ASP A 168 50.07 3.44 12.66
CA ASP A 168 50.97 2.62 11.86
C ASP A 168 50.30 1.25 11.64
N GLY A 169 49.52 1.19 10.56
CA GLY A 169 48.72 0.03 10.16
C GLY A 169 47.37 0.45 9.60
N ILE A 170 46.97 -0.13 8.46
CA ILE A 170 45.56 -0.13 8.07
C ILE A 170 44.85 -1.03 9.09
N PRO A 171 43.81 -0.57 9.81
CA PRO A 171 43.07 -1.45 10.72
C PRO A 171 42.54 -2.63 9.89
N PRO A 172 42.78 -3.89 10.31
CA PRO A 172 42.32 -5.04 9.53
C PRO A 172 40.81 -4.96 9.35
N THR A 173 40.33 -5.33 8.15
CA THR A 173 38.90 -5.61 7.97
C THR A 173 38.50 -6.65 9.01
N PRO A 174 37.44 -6.42 9.82
CA PRO A 174 36.98 -7.44 10.74
C PRO A 174 36.59 -8.72 9.99
N GLY A 175 36.63 -9.85 10.70
CA GLY A 175 36.16 -11.13 10.14
C GLY A 175 34.67 -11.06 9.75
N PRO A 176 34.19 -11.96 8.87
CA PRO A 176 32.81 -11.98 8.39
C PRO A 176 31.78 -11.82 9.50
N ASP A 177 31.88 -12.60 10.57
CA ASP A 177 30.91 -12.61 11.67
C ASP A 177 30.85 -11.29 12.45
N GLU A 178 31.94 -10.55 12.54
CA GLU A 178 31.98 -9.25 13.23
C GLU A 178 31.44 -8.13 12.34
N VAL A 179 31.68 -8.20 11.03
CA VAL A 179 30.99 -7.35 10.04
C VAL A 179 29.49 -7.62 10.07
N HIS A 180 29.08 -8.89 10.09
CA HIS A 180 27.68 -9.30 10.13
C HIS A 180 26.96 -8.85 11.42
N LYS A 181 27.58 -9.02 12.59
CA LYS A 181 27.02 -8.51 13.87
C LYS A 181 26.91 -6.99 13.90
N GLN A 182 27.82 -6.26 13.25
CA GLN A 182 27.72 -4.81 13.09
C GLN A 182 26.65 -4.42 12.06
N TRP A 183 26.46 -5.23 11.03
CA TRP A 183 25.41 -5.09 10.02
C TRP A 183 24.00 -5.28 10.62
N GLU A 184 23.76 -6.37 11.36
CA GLU A 184 22.48 -6.61 12.06
C GLU A 184 22.14 -5.49 13.06
N ARG A 185 23.13 -5.06 13.87
CA ARG A 185 22.95 -3.93 14.81
C ARG A 185 22.59 -2.64 14.08
N ALA A 186 23.20 -2.38 12.93
CA ALA A 186 22.93 -1.19 12.12
C ALA A 186 21.57 -1.25 11.40
N LEU A 187 21.10 -2.45 11.02
CA LEU A 187 19.74 -2.67 10.53
C LEU A 187 18.70 -2.41 11.63
N ALA A 188 18.87 -3.03 12.80
CA ALA A 188 17.97 -2.84 13.94
C ALA A 188 17.91 -1.35 14.38
N ALA A 189 19.06 -0.68 14.44
CA ALA A 189 19.16 0.75 14.73
C ALA A 189 18.73 1.68 13.58
N HIS A 190 18.28 1.14 12.43
CA HIS A 190 17.91 1.88 11.23
C HIS A 190 19.00 2.88 10.76
N SER A 191 20.27 2.60 11.07
CA SER A 191 21.39 3.53 10.92
C SER A 191 22.17 3.36 9.61
N ILE A 192 21.60 2.62 8.65
CA ILE A 192 22.17 2.43 7.32
C ILE A 192 21.39 3.29 6.33
N GLU A 193 22.07 4.27 5.75
CA GLU A 193 21.55 5.04 4.64
C GLU A 193 22.45 4.89 3.41
N THR A 194 21.86 5.07 2.23
CA THR A 194 22.54 4.98 0.92
C THR A 194 22.70 6.37 0.31
N THR A 195 23.84 6.64 -0.32
CA THR A 195 24.06 7.91 -1.03
C THR A 195 23.44 7.88 -2.43
N TRP A 196 22.97 9.03 -2.92
CA TRP A 196 22.43 9.16 -4.28
C TRP A 196 23.42 8.63 -5.32
N GLN A 197 24.73 8.90 -5.15
CA GLN A 197 25.81 8.43 -6.04
C GLN A 197 25.82 6.90 -6.19
N ARG A 198 25.57 6.17 -5.09
CA ARG A 198 25.57 4.70 -5.06
C ARG A 198 24.36 4.12 -5.78
N GLU A 199 23.18 4.72 -5.58
CA GLU A 199 21.96 4.28 -6.27
C GLU A 199 21.95 4.71 -7.74
N THR A 200 22.46 5.89 -8.11
CA THR A 200 22.68 6.27 -9.53
C THR A 200 23.58 5.25 -10.23
N LYS A 201 24.70 4.89 -9.60
CA LYS A 201 25.62 3.89 -10.16
C LYS A 201 24.93 2.54 -10.35
N THR A 202 24.19 2.09 -9.33
CA THR A 202 23.49 0.79 -9.34
C THR A 202 22.41 0.73 -10.42
N LEU A 203 21.56 1.77 -10.50
CA LEU A 203 20.51 1.87 -11.53
C LEU A 203 21.11 1.93 -12.95
N VAL A 204 22.22 2.63 -13.16
CA VAL A 204 22.92 2.65 -14.46
C VAL A 204 23.53 1.27 -14.79
N GLN A 205 24.15 0.59 -13.83
CA GLN A 205 24.69 -0.77 -14.01
C GLN A 205 23.58 -1.78 -14.35
N TYR A 206 22.37 -1.61 -13.84
CA TYR A 206 21.22 -2.48 -14.14
C TYR A 206 20.52 -2.11 -15.46
N ALA A 207 20.39 -0.82 -15.78
CA ALA A 207 19.67 -0.35 -16.97
C ALA A 207 20.47 -0.55 -18.27
N VAL A 208 21.79 -0.35 -18.28
CA VAL A 208 22.60 -0.45 -19.52
C VAL A 208 22.55 -1.84 -20.17
N PRO A 209 22.71 -2.97 -19.44
CA PRO A 209 22.54 -4.31 -20.00
C PRO A 209 21.11 -4.53 -20.52
N LEU A 210 20.10 -4.01 -19.83
CA LEU A 210 18.71 -4.09 -20.27
C LEU A 210 18.46 -3.34 -21.59
N ILE A 211 19.00 -2.12 -21.78
CA ILE A 211 18.89 -1.40 -23.07
C ILE A 211 19.43 -2.27 -24.22
N VAL A 212 20.62 -2.86 -24.06
CA VAL A 212 21.21 -3.78 -25.05
C VAL A 212 20.33 -5.02 -25.23
N THR A 213 19.74 -5.54 -24.15
CA THR A 213 18.84 -6.70 -24.16
C THR A 213 17.59 -6.44 -25.00
N PHE A 214 16.92 -5.29 -24.86
CA PHE A 214 15.73 -4.96 -25.65
C PHE A 214 16.08 -4.70 -27.14
N LEU A 215 17.21 -4.06 -27.44
CA LEU A 215 17.69 -3.88 -28.81
C LEU A 215 18.00 -5.23 -29.49
N LEU A 216 18.66 -6.16 -28.79
CA LEU A 216 18.90 -7.52 -29.30
C LEU A 216 17.60 -8.32 -29.45
N HIS A 217 16.65 -8.19 -28.51
CA HIS A 217 15.35 -8.84 -28.61
C HIS A 217 14.55 -8.35 -29.82
N TYR A 218 14.56 -7.04 -30.08
CA TYR A 218 13.96 -6.45 -31.28
C TYR A 218 14.62 -6.97 -32.58
N SER A 219 15.95 -7.17 -32.57
CA SER A 219 16.67 -7.71 -33.74
C SER A 219 16.22 -9.11 -34.17
N VAL A 220 15.70 -9.94 -33.24
CA VAL A 220 15.12 -11.26 -33.54
C VAL A 220 13.89 -11.14 -34.45
N THR A 221 13.01 -10.17 -34.18
CA THR A 221 11.83 -9.88 -35.01
C THR A 221 12.25 -9.32 -36.37
N VAL A 222 13.19 -8.36 -36.37
CA VAL A 222 13.75 -7.76 -37.58
C VAL A 222 14.37 -8.80 -38.52
N ALA A 223 15.03 -9.85 -37.99
CA ALA A 223 15.58 -10.94 -38.79
C ALA A 223 14.54 -11.66 -39.66
N SER A 224 13.36 -11.95 -39.10
CA SER A 224 12.25 -12.56 -39.86
C SER A 224 11.67 -11.59 -40.88
N VAL A 225 11.37 -10.35 -40.46
CA VAL A 225 10.78 -9.32 -41.32
C VAL A 225 11.67 -9.02 -42.54
N LEU A 226 12.99 -8.87 -42.35
CA LEU A 226 13.96 -8.67 -43.44
C LEU A 226 14.09 -9.89 -44.37
N THR A 227 13.87 -11.10 -43.85
CA THR A 227 13.95 -12.34 -44.62
C THR A 227 12.68 -12.52 -45.47
N VAL A 228 11.51 -12.28 -44.90
CA VAL A 228 10.22 -12.40 -45.59
C VAL A 228 9.98 -11.24 -46.57
N GLY A 229 10.49 -10.04 -46.28
CA GLY A 229 10.48 -8.92 -47.23
C GLY A 229 11.24 -9.19 -48.54
N ARG A 230 12.05 -10.25 -48.62
CA ARG A 230 12.69 -10.72 -49.86
C ARG A 230 11.87 -11.78 -50.62
N LEU A 231 10.78 -12.29 -50.03
CA LEU A 231 9.86 -13.23 -50.68
C LEU A 231 8.78 -12.48 -51.48
N GLY A 232 8.22 -11.42 -50.90
CA GLY A 232 7.21 -10.59 -51.55
C GLY A 232 6.55 -9.56 -50.63
N MET A 233 5.82 -8.63 -51.23
CA MET A 233 5.14 -7.54 -50.50
C MET A 233 3.87 -8.03 -49.77
N GLU A 234 3.15 -9.01 -50.34
CA GLU A 234 2.01 -9.64 -49.66
C GLU A 234 2.46 -10.46 -48.45
N GLU A 235 3.55 -11.20 -48.60
CA GLU A 235 4.20 -11.99 -47.56
C GLU A 235 4.67 -11.09 -46.40
N LEU A 236 5.28 -9.95 -46.71
CA LEU A 236 5.69 -8.95 -45.72
C LEU A 236 4.48 -8.37 -44.96
N ALA A 237 3.42 -7.99 -45.68
CA ALA A 237 2.19 -7.50 -45.08
C ALA A 237 1.51 -8.55 -44.18
N ALA A 238 1.55 -9.83 -44.58
CA ALA A 238 1.01 -10.94 -43.82
C ALA A 238 1.76 -11.18 -42.49
N VAL A 239 3.10 -11.12 -42.51
CA VAL A 239 3.91 -11.25 -41.27
C VAL A 239 3.69 -10.07 -40.34
N ASN A 240 3.57 -8.84 -40.87
CA ASN A 240 3.29 -7.67 -40.05
C ASN A 240 1.90 -7.80 -39.38
N LEU A 241 0.86 -8.16 -40.14
CA LEU A 241 -0.49 -8.39 -39.59
C LEU A 241 -0.51 -9.50 -38.53
N ALA A 242 0.16 -10.62 -38.78
CA ALA A 242 0.30 -11.71 -37.82
C ALA A 242 1.05 -11.28 -36.54
N THR A 243 2.13 -10.50 -36.68
CA THR A 243 2.97 -10.05 -35.55
C THR A 243 2.29 -8.97 -34.70
N MET A 244 1.52 -8.06 -35.32
CA MET A 244 0.68 -7.10 -34.59
C MET A 244 -0.43 -7.83 -33.81
N THR A 245 -1.13 -8.77 -34.45
CA THR A 245 -2.16 -9.59 -33.80
C THR A 245 -1.57 -10.40 -32.65
N ALA A 246 -0.39 -11.01 -32.83
CA ALA A 246 0.30 -11.76 -31.80
C ALA A 246 0.79 -10.89 -30.63
N SER A 247 1.21 -9.65 -30.89
CA SER A 247 1.61 -8.71 -29.86
C SER A 247 0.45 -8.36 -28.93
N ILE A 248 -0.68 -7.94 -29.49
CA ILE A 248 -1.88 -7.53 -28.74
C ILE A 248 -2.54 -8.72 -28.01
N THR A 249 -2.64 -9.88 -28.68
CA THR A 249 -3.37 -11.02 -28.09
C THR A 249 -2.53 -11.91 -27.19
N TYR A 250 -1.20 -11.80 -27.20
CA TYR A 250 -0.33 -12.70 -26.44
C TYR A 250 0.93 -12.05 -25.87
N TYR A 251 1.82 -11.46 -26.68
CA TYR A 251 3.14 -11.06 -26.18
C TYR A 251 3.07 -9.94 -25.12
N VAL A 252 2.25 -8.91 -25.33
CA VAL A 252 2.08 -7.82 -24.38
C VAL A 252 1.30 -8.26 -23.13
N PRO A 253 0.20 -9.04 -23.22
CA PRO A 253 -0.43 -9.65 -22.05
C PRO A 253 0.50 -10.55 -21.22
N VAL A 254 1.35 -11.38 -21.85
CA VAL A 254 2.33 -12.24 -21.16
C VAL A 254 3.39 -11.40 -20.45
N GLN A 255 3.98 -10.42 -21.14
CA GLN A 255 4.93 -9.47 -20.54
C GLN A 255 4.30 -8.74 -19.34
N GLY A 256 3.05 -8.32 -19.49
CA GLY A 256 2.25 -7.61 -18.50
C GLY A 256 1.95 -8.44 -17.25
N LEU A 257 1.43 -9.66 -17.39
CA LEU A 257 1.17 -10.57 -16.28
C LEU A 257 2.45 -10.93 -15.53
N ALA A 258 3.53 -11.24 -16.26
CA ALA A 258 4.82 -11.56 -15.68
C ALA A 258 5.40 -10.41 -14.83
N THR A 259 4.96 -9.15 -15.00
CA THR A 259 5.44 -8.03 -14.18
C THR A 259 5.17 -8.17 -12.68
N CYS A 260 4.27 -9.04 -12.23
CA CYS A 260 4.14 -9.29 -10.80
C CYS A 260 5.38 -9.97 -10.20
N LEU A 261 6.23 -10.61 -11.01
CA LEU A 261 7.52 -11.13 -10.58
C LEU A 261 8.56 -10.01 -10.36
N ASP A 262 8.40 -8.85 -11.01
CA ASP A 262 9.20 -7.63 -10.73
C ASP A 262 8.98 -7.18 -9.27
N THR A 263 7.82 -7.53 -8.69
CA THR A 263 7.53 -7.41 -7.26
C THR A 263 7.95 -8.65 -6.48
N LEU A 264 7.34 -9.82 -6.77
CA LEU A 264 7.37 -11.00 -5.91
C LEU A 264 8.75 -11.64 -5.81
N CYS A 265 9.43 -11.84 -6.95
CA CYS A 265 10.77 -12.43 -6.96
C CYS A 265 11.78 -11.47 -6.33
N ALA A 266 11.66 -10.17 -6.61
CA ALA A 266 12.55 -9.14 -6.09
C ALA A 266 12.40 -8.93 -4.57
N GLN A 267 11.18 -8.88 -4.02
CA GLN A 267 10.97 -8.78 -2.57
C GLN A 267 11.29 -10.10 -1.83
N ALA A 268 11.03 -11.27 -2.43
CA ALA A 268 11.42 -12.55 -1.85
C ALA A 268 12.95 -12.76 -1.83
N TYR A 269 13.66 -12.29 -2.86
CA TYR A 269 15.12 -12.23 -2.86
C TYR A 269 15.64 -11.19 -1.86
N GLY A 270 15.01 -10.00 -1.82
CA GLY A 270 15.27 -8.92 -0.87
C GLY A 270 15.20 -9.34 0.60
N SER A 271 14.24 -10.20 0.95
CA SER A 271 14.10 -10.77 2.31
C SER A 271 15.00 -11.99 2.57
N GLY A 272 15.93 -12.32 1.67
CA GLY A 272 16.82 -13.48 1.78
C GLY A 272 16.14 -14.84 1.51
N HIS A 273 14.83 -14.87 1.24
CA HIS A 273 14.04 -16.08 1.01
C HIS A 273 14.20 -16.62 -0.43
N LYS A 274 15.46 -16.80 -0.86
CA LYS A 274 15.88 -17.12 -2.24
C LYS A 274 15.13 -18.30 -2.89
N HIS A 275 14.72 -19.30 -2.12
CA HIS A 275 13.98 -20.45 -2.66
C HIS A 275 12.59 -20.08 -3.20
N LEU A 276 11.94 -19.05 -2.65
CA LEU A 276 10.63 -18.57 -3.12
C LEU A 276 10.72 -17.93 -4.51
N VAL A 277 11.88 -17.36 -4.87
CA VAL A 277 12.14 -16.76 -6.20
C VAL A 277 11.91 -17.79 -7.31
N GLY A 278 12.42 -19.02 -7.14
CA GLY A 278 12.16 -20.14 -8.03
C GLY A 278 10.70 -20.59 -8.02
N LEU A 279 10.06 -20.63 -6.84
CA LEU A 279 8.66 -21.04 -6.68
C LEU A 279 7.69 -20.09 -7.41
N GLN A 280 7.85 -18.77 -7.24
CA GLN A 280 6.98 -17.79 -7.91
C GLN A 280 7.21 -17.78 -9.44
N ALA A 281 8.47 -17.95 -9.89
CA ALA A 281 8.78 -18.09 -11.31
C ALA A 281 8.15 -19.36 -11.93
N GLN A 282 8.12 -20.48 -11.21
CA GLN A 282 7.41 -21.70 -11.64
C GLN A 282 5.91 -21.47 -11.71
N ARG A 283 5.29 -20.89 -10.67
CA ARG A 283 3.84 -20.57 -10.65
C ARG A 283 3.42 -19.70 -11.82
N MET A 284 4.15 -18.62 -12.09
CA MET A 284 3.88 -17.74 -13.24
C MET A 284 4.05 -18.49 -14.56
N THR A 285 5.08 -19.33 -14.71
CA THR A 285 5.27 -20.13 -15.93
C THR A 285 4.07 -21.05 -16.18
N TRP A 286 3.60 -21.79 -15.16
CA TRP A 286 2.42 -22.66 -15.27
C TRP A 286 1.12 -21.89 -15.53
N LEU A 287 0.94 -20.73 -14.90
CA LEU A 287 -0.22 -19.84 -15.10
C LEU A 287 -0.28 -19.32 -16.54
N LEU A 288 0.86 -18.87 -17.09
CA LEU A 288 0.97 -18.43 -18.48
C LEU A 288 0.79 -19.60 -19.47
N TRP A 289 1.24 -20.81 -19.11
CA TRP A 289 1.01 -22.03 -19.88
C TRP A 289 -0.44 -22.52 -19.84
N LEU A 290 -1.21 -22.20 -18.80
CA LEU A 290 -2.67 -22.39 -18.83
C LEU A 290 -3.33 -21.32 -19.72
N LEU A 291 -2.90 -20.06 -19.61
CA LEU A 291 -3.47 -18.94 -20.37
C LEU A 291 -3.22 -19.03 -21.88
N MET A 292 -2.13 -19.66 -22.33
CA MET A 292 -1.91 -19.84 -23.78
C MET A 292 -2.96 -20.73 -24.44
N ILE A 293 -3.64 -21.63 -23.72
CA ILE A 293 -4.57 -22.60 -24.32
C ILE A 293 -5.74 -21.91 -25.05
N PRO A 294 -6.53 -21.00 -24.43
CA PRO A 294 -7.58 -20.27 -25.16
C PRO A 294 -7.03 -19.37 -26.26
N ILE A 295 -5.82 -18.83 -26.11
CA ILE A 295 -5.18 -17.96 -27.11
C ILE A 295 -4.71 -18.78 -28.33
N ALA A 296 -4.17 -19.98 -28.12
CA ALA A 296 -3.80 -20.91 -29.18
C ALA A 296 -5.03 -21.39 -29.97
N ILE A 297 -6.17 -21.63 -29.30
CA ILE A 297 -7.45 -21.91 -29.97
C ILE A 297 -7.88 -20.72 -30.83
N LEU A 298 -7.78 -19.48 -30.31
CA LEU A 298 -8.08 -18.26 -31.06
C LEU A 298 -7.17 -18.08 -32.29
N TRP A 299 -5.87 -18.37 -32.15
CA TRP A 299 -4.89 -18.33 -33.24
C TRP A 299 -5.10 -19.43 -34.28
N TRP A 300 -5.55 -20.62 -33.87
CA TRP A 300 -5.88 -21.71 -34.80
C TRP A 300 -7.03 -21.32 -35.75
N PHE A 301 -8.04 -20.66 -35.20
CA PHE A 301 -9.21 -20.13 -35.91
C PHE A 301 -9.09 -18.63 -36.27
N SER A 302 -7.87 -18.10 -36.40
CA SER A 302 -7.68 -16.66 -36.67
C SER A 302 -8.10 -16.21 -38.07
N GLU A 303 -8.21 -17.12 -39.03
CA GLU A 303 -8.40 -16.80 -40.45
C GLU A 303 -9.72 -16.08 -40.75
N PRO A 304 -10.91 -16.52 -40.26
CA PRO A 304 -12.14 -15.74 -40.39
C PRO A 304 -12.11 -14.42 -39.60
N ILE A 305 -11.37 -14.38 -38.48
CA ILE A 305 -11.27 -13.21 -37.60
C ILE A 305 -10.49 -12.10 -38.31
N LEU A 306 -9.31 -12.42 -38.85
CA LEU A 306 -8.55 -11.48 -39.69
C LEU A 306 -9.32 -11.08 -40.95
N ALA A 307 -10.05 -12.01 -41.57
CA ALA A 307 -10.86 -11.72 -42.75
C ALA A 307 -12.00 -10.74 -42.47
N ALA A 308 -12.59 -10.77 -41.28
CA ALA A 308 -13.60 -9.82 -40.83
C ALA A 308 -13.01 -8.43 -40.47
N LEU A 309 -11.74 -8.39 -40.02
CA LEU A 309 -11.07 -7.15 -39.59
C LEU A 309 -10.39 -6.38 -40.73
N VAL A 310 -9.73 -7.08 -41.65
CA VAL A 310 -8.86 -6.49 -42.69
C VAL A 310 -9.37 -6.82 -44.12
N GLY A 311 -10.29 -7.77 -44.24
CA GLY A 311 -10.79 -8.28 -45.53
C GLY A 311 -10.24 -9.68 -45.86
N GLY A 312 -11.00 -10.43 -46.66
CA GLY A 312 -10.56 -11.72 -47.19
C GLY A 312 -9.52 -11.57 -48.30
N GLY A 313 -8.48 -12.40 -48.28
CA GLY A 313 -7.42 -12.38 -49.29
C GLY A 313 -6.21 -13.24 -48.93
N ARG A 314 -5.26 -13.36 -49.86
CA ARG A 314 -4.03 -14.16 -49.69
C ARG A 314 -3.21 -13.72 -48.47
N THR A 315 -3.04 -12.41 -48.26
CA THR A 315 -2.38 -11.82 -47.09
C THR A 315 -2.98 -12.32 -45.77
N THR A 316 -4.30 -12.42 -45.71
CA THR A 316 -5.08 -12.85 -44.53
C THR A 316 -4.87 -14.33 -44.23
N THR A 317 -4.91 -15.19 -45.26
CA THR A 317 -4.61 -16.63 -45.13
C THR A 317 -3.15 -16.87 -44.73
N LEU A 318 -2.19 -16.13 -45.32
CA LEU A 318 -0.78 -16.19 -44.95
C LEU A 318 -0.55 -15.75 -43.49
N ALA A 319 -1.21 -14.68 -43.04
CA ALA A 319 -1.09 -14.18 -41.66
C ALA A 319 -1.66 -15.19 -40.64
N ALA A 320 -2.79 -15.82 -40.95
CA ALA A 320 -3.35 -16.87 -40.12
C ALA A 320 -2.46 -18.14 -40.09
N MET A 321 -1.87 -18.52 -41.22
CA MET A 321 -0.90 -19.62 -41.28
C MET A 321 0.36 -19.31 -40.45
N TYR A 322 0.86 -18.07 -40.46
CA TYR A 322 1.97 -17.63 -39.61
C TYR A 322 1.63 -17.79 -38.12
N MET A 323 0.45 -17.32 -37.68
CA MET A 323 0.00 -17.48 -36.28
C MET A 323 -0.21 -18.94 -35.88
N ARG A 324 -0.78 -19.78 -36.76
CA ARG A 324 -0.90 -21.24 -36.51
C ARG A 324 0.46 -21.90 -36.23
N ILE A 325 1.53 -21.45 -36.89
CA ILE A 325 2.90 -21.93 -36.62
C ILE A 325 3.48 -21.31 -35.34
N LEU A 326 3.21 -20.02 -35.06
CA LEU A 326 3.66 -19.36 -33.83
C LEU A 326 3.10 -19.99 -32.54
N ILE A 327 2.01 -20.76 -32.60
CA ILE A 327 1.50 -21.53 -31.45
C ILE A 327 2.61 -22.42 -30.85
N ALA A 328 3.44 -23.04 -31.69
CA ALA A 328 4.58 -23.84 -31.22
C ALA A 328 5.66 -23.01 -30.51
N GLY A 329 5.72 -21.70 -30.75
CA GLY A 329 6.61 -20.75 -30.07
C GLY A 329 6.10 -20.27 -28.70
N MET A 330 4.80 -20.38 -28.43
CA MET A 330 4.18 -19.82 -27.22
C MET A 330 4.82 -20.34 -25.90
N PRO A 331 5.06 -21.65 -25.68
CA PRO A 331 5.65 -22.16 -24.44
C PRO A 331 6.99 -21.49 -24.11
N GLY A 332 7.81 -21.27 -25.14
CA GLY A 332 9.09 -20.59 -25.05
C GLY A 332 8.98 -19.14 -24.59
N VAL A 333 8.02 -18.38 -25.11
CA VAL A 333 7.81 -16.98 -24.71
C VAL A 333 7.41 -16.88 -23.24
N SER A 334 6.42 -17.65 -22.78
CA SER A 334 5.99 -17.66 -21.37
C SER A 334 7.12 -18.03 -20.40
N ALA A 335 7.92 -19.05 -20.76
CA ALA A 335 9.06 -19.49 -19.97
C ALA A 335 10.18 -18.44 -19.95
N PHE A 336 10.49 -17.82 -21.11
CA PHE A 336 11.53 -16.79 -21.21
C PHE A 336 11.15 -15.52 -20.46
N GLU A 337 9.89 -15.11 -20.50
CA GLU A 337 9.41 -13.93 -19.77
C GLU A 337 9.55 -14.10 -18.25
N SER A 338 9.18 -15.28 -17.75
CA SER A 338 9.30 -15.66 -16.34
C SER A 338 10.78 -15.82 -15.92
N ALA A 339 11.58 -16.50 -16.73
CA ALA A 339 13.02 -16.70 -16.49
C ALA A 339 13.81 -15.39 -16.52
N LYS A 340 13.43 -14.42 -17.36
CA LYS A 340 13.98 -13.05 -17.35
C LYS A 340 13.82 -12.38 -15.98
N ARG A 341 12.62 -12.42 -15.38
CA ARG A 341 12.43 -11.87 -14.02
C ARG A 341 13.17 -12.66 -12.95
N PHE A 342 13.23 -13.98 -13.08
CA PHE A 342 14.00 -14.84 -12.16
C PHE A 342 15.48 -14.44 -12.09
N VAL A 343 16.14 -14.13 -13.21
CA VAL A 343 17.54 -13.64 -13.19
C VAL A 343 17.64 -12.15 -12.85
N GLN A 344 16.67 -11.33 -13.25
CA GLN A 344 16.68 -9.88 -13.00
C GLN A 344 16.49 -9.53 -11.52
N SER A 345 15.57 -10.22 -10.81
CA SER A 345 15.40 -10.08 -9.35
C SER A 345 16.68 -10.37 -8.57
N GLN A 346 17.45 -11.38 -9.02
CA GLN A 346 18.77 -11.71 -8.50
C GLN A 346 19.86 -10.66 -8.84
N GLY A 347 19.53 -9.66 -9.66
CA GLY A 347 20.45 -8.63 -10.16
C GLY A 347 21.32 -9.07 -11.34
N LEU A 348 21.10 -10.26 -11.89
CA LEU A 348 21.87 -10.85 -12.99
C LEU A 348 21.38 -10.33 -14.36
N PHE A 349 21.25 -9.01 -14.50
CA PHE A 349 20.73 -8.35 -15.71
C PHE A 349 21.49 -8.72 -16.99
N HIS A 350 22.80 -9.02 -16.87
CA HIS A 350 23.65 -9.47 -17.96
C HIS A 350 23.28 -10.86 -18.52
N ALA A 351 22.67 -11.75 -17.74
CA ALA A 351 22.35 -13.13 -18.14
C ALA A 351 21.43 -13.17 -19.37
N THR A 352 20.44 -12.27 -19.41
CA THR A 352 19.54 -12.13 -20.56
C THR A 352 20.27 -11.53 -21.77
N THR A 353 21.21 -10.60 -21.54
CA THR A 353 22.02 -9.99 -22.60
C THR A 353 22.91 -11.03 -23.28
N TYR A 354 23.63 -11.85 -22.52
CA TYR A 354 24.46 -12.94 -23.07
C TYR A 354 23.61 -13.98 -23.81
N THR A 355 22.46 -14.35 -23.25
CA THR A 355 21.48 -15.23 -23.91
C THR A 355 21.08 -14.71 -25.29
N LEU A 356 20.78 -13.41 -25.41
CA LEU A 356 20.36 -12.79 -26.68
C LEU A 356 21.53 -12.48 -27.63
N LEU A 357 22.75 -12.26 -27.13
CA LEU A 357 23.96 -12.17 -27.96
C LEU A 357 24.25 -13.49 -28.70
N VAL A 358 23.82 -14.63 -28.16
CA VAL A 358 23.86 -15.94 -28.85
C VAL A 358 22.58 -16.16 -29.66
N GLY A 359 21.41 -15.89 -29.08
CA GLY A 359 20.11 -16.15 -29.69
C GLY A 359 19.80 -15.34 -30.95
N ALA A 360 20.20 -14.06 -31.02
CA ALA A 360 19.91 -13.21 -32.17
C ALA A 360 20.70 -13.62 -33.43
N PRO A 361 22.04 -13.84 -33.40
CA PRO A 361 22.76 -14.41 -34.55
C PRO A 361 22.22 -15.79 -34.98
N LEU A 362 21.80 -16.63 -34.04
CA LEU A 362 21.17 -17.91 -34.37
C LEU A 362 19.80 -17.73 -35.05
N SER A 363 19.00 -16.73 -34.66
CA SER A 363 17.76 -16.38 -35.38
C SER A 363 18.04 -15.95 -36.83
N PHE A 364 19.03 -15.08 -37.07
CA PHE A 364 19.44 -14.70 -38.43
C PHE A 364 19.87 -15.92 -39.26
N LEU A 365 20.67 -16.82 -38.67
CA LEU A 365 21.10 -18.05 -39.32
C LEU A 365 19.93 -19.00 -39.62
N GLN A 366 19.00 -19.19 -38.68
CA GLN A 366 17.80 -20.04 -38.85
C GLN A 366 16.87 -19.48 -39.93
N ASN A 367 16.62 -18.17 -39.95
CA ASN A 367 15.80 -17.53 -40.98
C ASN A 367 16.43 -17.73 -42.37
N TRP A 368 17.73 -17.45 -42.54
CA TRP A 368 18.43 -17.68 -43.80
C TRP A 368 18.42 -19.17 -44.23
N LEU A 369 18.66 -20.07 -43.28
CA LEU A 369 18.72 -21.52 -43.51
C LEU A 369 17.35 -22.06 -43.94
N PHE A 370 16.30 -21.83 -43.16
CA PHE A 370 14.98 -22.40 -43.39
C PHE A 370 14.30 -21.79 -44.63
N VAL A 371 14.39 -20.46 -44.81
CA VAL A 371 13.74 -19.78 -45.93
C VAL A 371 14.46 -20.04 -47.26
N PHE A 372 15.79 -19.80 -47.33
CA PHE A 372 16.52 -19.80 -48.61
C PHE A 372 17.30 -21.09 -48.90
N LYS A 373 17.77 -21.83 -47.90
CA LYS A 373 18.62 -23.03 -48.12
C LYS A 373 17.85 -24.35 -48.06
N LEU A 374 16.86 -24.46 -47.17
CA LEU A 374 15.94 -25.59 -47.12
C LEU A 374 14.69 -25.37 -48.02
N GLY A 375 14.51 -24.15 -48.54
CA GLY A 375 13.44 -23.82 -49.47
C GLY A 375 12.04 -23.78 -48.85
N TRP A 376 11.92 -23.67 -47.52
CA TRP A 376 10.61 -23.66 -46.83
C TRP A 376 9.86 -22.32 -46.98
N GLY A 377 10.47 -21.32 -47.63
CA GLY A 377 9.82 -20.06 -47.99
C GLY A 377 9.20 -19.35 -46.78
N PHE A 378 7.97 -18.87 -46.93
CA PHE A 378 7.22 -18.17 -45.88
C PHE A 378 7.10 -18.98 -44.57
N ASN A 379 6.84 -20.29 -44.68
CA ASN A 379 6.73 -21.18 -43.52
C ASN A 379 8.07 -21.31 -42.78
N GLY A 380 9.19 -21.25 -43.51
CA GLY A 380 10.53 -21.26 -42.93
C GLY A 380 10.78 -20.13 -41.95
N ALA A 381 10.24 -18.93 -42.20
CA ALA A 381 10.39 -17.78 -41.31
C ALA A 381 9.55 -17.93 -40.02
N ALA A 382 8.30 -18.40 -40.17
CA ALA A 382 7.43 -18.71 -39.03
C ALA A 382 8.04 -19.79 -38.13
N ILE A 383 8.59 -20.85 -38.73
CA ILE A 383 9.28 -21.93 -38.03
C ILE A 383 10.57 -21.43 -37.36
N ALA A 384 11.39 -20.61 -38.03
CA ALA A 384 12.59 -20.01 -37.43
C ALA A 384 12.25 -19.15 -36.20
N MET A 385 11.15 -18.37 -36.27
CA MET A 385 10.67 -17.58 -35.14
C MET A 385 10.14 -18.47 -33.99
N ALA A 386 9.38 -19.53 -34.29
CA ALA A 386 8.91 -20.47 -33.26
C ALA A 386 10.06 -21.26 -32.59
N VAL A 387 11.07 -21.67 -33.36
CA VAL A 387 12.29 -22.32 -32.84
C VAL A 387 13.10 -21.35 -31.98
N THR A 388 13.29 -20.11 -32.43
CA THR A 388 14.02 -19.09 -31.65
C THR A 388 13.34 -18.81 -30.31
N HIS A 389 12.03 -18.65 -30.27
CA HIS A 389 11.31 -18.40 -29.01
C HIS A 389 11.43 -19.54 -27.99
N ASN A 390 11.57 -20.79 -28.44
CA ASN A 390 11.86 -21.92 -27.54
C ASN A 390 13.35 -22.06 -27.20
N LEU A 391 14.26 -21.61 -28.07
CA LEU A 391 15.69 -21.63 -27.83
C LEU A 391 16.12 -20.63 -26.74
N LEU A 392 15.55 -19.42 -26.72
CA LEU A 392 15.88 -18.37 -25.75
C LEU A 392 15.75 -18.78 -24.27
N PRO A 393 14.66 -19.41 -23.79
CA PRO A 393 14.58 -19.89 -22.41
C PRO A 393 15.52 -21.07 -22.14
N ILE A 394 15.76 -21.95 -23.12
CA ILE A 394 16.72 -23.06 -22.97
C ILE A 394 18.14 -22.52 -22.75
N LEU A 395 18.54 -21.50 -23.53
CA LEU A 395 19.83 -20.81 -23.35
C LEU A 395 19.91 -20.09 -22.00
N LEU A 396 18.83 -19.47 -21.51
CA LEU A 396 18.82 -18.80 -20.21
C LEU A 396 18.85 -19.78 -19.03
N ILE A 397 18.16 -20.92 -19.13
CA ILE A 397 18.23 -22.03 -18.16
C ILE A 397 19.64 -22.63 -18.16
N LEU A 398 20.26 -22.79 -19.33
CA LEU A 398 21.65 -23.25 -19.45
C LEU A 398 22.62 -22.25 -18.82
N TYR A 399 22.42 -20.94 -18.98
CA TYR A 399 23.21 -19.92 -18.28
C TYR A 399 23.10 -20.08 -16.76
N VAL A 400 21.87 -20.13 -16.23
CA VAL A 400 21.61 -20.27 -14.78
C VAL A 400 22.21 -21.56 -14.21
N ARG A 401 22.27 -22.64 -15.00
CA ARG A 401 22.80 -23.95 -14.58
C ARG A 401 24.32 -24.11 -14.74
N LEU A 402 24.99 -23.23 -15.50
CA LEU A 402 26.45 -23.31 -15.75
C LEU A 402 27.26 -22.15 -15.15
N PHE A 403 26.62 -21.01 -14.84
CA PHE A 403 27.32 -19.81 -14.35
C PHE A 403 26.77 -19.36 -13.00
N GLU A 404 25.72 -18.53 -12.98
CA GLU A 404 25.28 -17.79 -11.79
C GLU A 404 23.74 -17.79 -11.68
N GLY A 405 23.21 -17.75 -10.44
CA GLY A 405 21.77 -17.66 -10.15
C GLY A 405 21.04 -19.00 -9.91
N TYR A 406 21.77 -20.11 -9.80
CA TYR A 406 21.19 -21.43 -9.46
C TYR A 406 20.69 -21.52 -8.00
N GLU A 407 21.23 -20.70 -7.10
CA GLU A 407 20.87 -20.68 -5.66
C GLU A 407 19.36 -20.43 -5.41
N CYS A 408 18.69 -19.70 -6.30
CA CYS A 408 17.25 -19.46 -6.23
C CYS A 408 16.39 -20.63 -6.78
N TRP A 409 17.00 -21.75 -7.22
CA TRP A 409 16.33 -22.86 -7.91
C TRP A 409 16.55 -24.21 -7.20
N LYS A 410 15.69 -24.54 -6.23
CA LYS A 410 15.65 -25.87 -5.57
C LYS A 410 14.95 -26.98 -6.39
N GLY A 411 14.90 -26.87 -7.71
CA GLY A 411 14.17 -27.82 -8.57
C GLY A 411 12.67 -27.56 -8.66
N PHE A 412 11.92 -28.49 -9.28
CA PHE A 412 10.48 -28.35 -9.50
C PHE A 412 9.67 -28.72 -8.25
N SER A 413 8.74 -27.85 -7.82
CA SER A 413 7.90 -28.10 -6.65
C SER A 413 6.42 -28.26 -7.02
N ARG A 414 5.73 -29.22 -6.38
CA ARG A 414 4.26 -29.34 -6.46
C ARG A 414 3.53 -28.12 -5.88
N LYS A 415 4.18 -27.35 -4.98
CA LYS A 415 3.69 -26.06 -4.47
C LYS A 415 3.58 -24.98 -5.58
N ALA A 416 4.06 -25.25 -6.80
CA ALA A 416 3.88 -24.39 -7.97
C ALA A 416 2.46 -24.43 -8.57
N PHE A 417 1.61 -25.39 -8.18
CA PHE A 417 0.21 -25.49 -8.61
C PHE A 417 -0.79 -24.91 -7.58
N THR A 418 -0.30 -24.32 -6.48
CA THR A 418 -1.11 -23.73 -5.41
C THR A 418 -0.93 -22.21 -5.31
N ASN A 419 -1.79 -21.55 -4.53
CA ASN A 419 -1.75 -20.11 -4.21
C ASN A 419 -1.78 -19.11 -5.40
N TRP A 420 -2.30 -19.52 -6.57
CA TRP A 420 -2.36 -18.64 -7.75
C TRP A 420 -3.28 -17.41 -7.59
N GLY A 421 -4.34 -17.49 -6.79
CA GLY A 421 -5.35 -16.41 -6.68
C GLY A 421 -4.78 -15.04 -6.26
N PRO A 422 -4.01 -14.96 -5.16
CA PRO A 422 -3.29 -13.75 -4.78
C PRO A 422 -2.29 -13.25 -5.86
N MET A 423 -1.54 -14.15 -6.51
CA MET A 423 -0.67 -13.79 -7.64
C MET A 423 -1.46 -13.17 -8.81
N ILE A 424 -2.60 -13.74 -9.18
CA ILE A 424 -3.50 -13.23 -10.23
C ILE A 424 -4.01 -11.81 -9.89
N LYS A 425 -4.38 -11.57 -8.62
CA LYS A 425 -4.82 -10.27 -8.11
C LYS A 425 -3.73 -9.18 -8.24
N LEU A 426 -2.45 -9.56 -8.21
CA LEU A 426 -1.29 -8.69 -8.41
C LEU A 426 -0.87 -8.58 -9.89
N ALA A 427 -1.04 -9.65 -10.67
CA ALA A 427 -0.66 -9.73 -12.08
C ALA A 427 -1.64 -9.02 -13.03
N LEU A 428 -2.96 -9.18 -12.82
CA LEU A 428 -3.98 -8.58 -13.71
C LEU A 428 -3.87 -7.04 -13.82
N PRO A 429 -3.64 -6.28 -12.74
CA PRO A 429 -3.44 -4.84 -12.89
C PRO A 429 -2.11 -4.46 -13.56
N GLY A 430 -1.05 -5.27 -13.38
CA GLY A 430 0.22 -5.10 -14.09
C GLY A 430 0.07 -5.34 -15.60
N MET A 431 -0.73 -6.35 -15.98
CA MET A 431 -1.15 -6.59 -17.36
C MET A 431 -1.92 -5.40 -17.94
N ILE A 432 -2.98 -4.95 -17.25
CA ILE A 432 -3.76 -3.78 -17.66
C ILE A 432 -2.89 -2.52 -17.80
N MET A 433 -1.93 -2.33 -16.88
CA MET A 433 -1.03 -1.17 -16.90
C MET A 433 -0.20 -1.09 -18.18
N ILE A 434 0.37 -2.21 -18.66
CA ILE A 434 1.12 -2.24 -19.93
C ILE A 434 0.18 -2.29 -21.14
N GLU A 435 -0.85 -3.14 -21.12
CA GLU A 435 -1.74 -3.33 -22.28
C GLU A 435 -2.48 -2.04 -22.66
N ALA A 436 -2.91 -1.25 -21.67
CA ALA A 436 -3.53 0.06 -21.90
C ALA A 436 -2.62 1.05 -22.68
N GLN A 437 -1.29 0.90 -22.62
CA GLN A 437 -0.33 1.72 -23.36
C GLN A 437 -0.15 1.26 -24.81
N PHE A 438 -0.08 -0.05 -25.04
CA PHE A 438 0.07 -0.60 -26.40
C PHE A 438 -1.23 -0.47 -27.20
N SER A 439 -2.36 -0.93 -26.64
CA SER A 439 -3.65 -0.89 -27.33
C SER A 439 -4.10 0.53 -27.71
N VAL A 440 -3.77 1.58 -26.93
CA VAL A 440 -4.11 2.97 -27.33
C VAL A 440 -3.27 3.47 -28.52
N LEU A 441 -1.98 3.09 -28.61
CA LEU A 441 -1.12 3.45 -29.76
C LEU A 441 -1.63 2.81 -31.07
N GLU A 442 -2.12 1.57 -31.00
CA GLU A 442 -2.71 0.88 -32.14
C GLU A 442 -4.05 1.50 -32.57
N ILE A 443 -4.92 1.86 -31.62
CA ILE A 443 -6.17 2.58 -31.89
C ILE A 443 -5.89 3.93 -32.58
N LEU A 444 -4.90 4.69 -32.12
CA LEU A 444 -4.48 5.94 -32.76
C LEU A 444 -3.90 5.70 -34.16
N THR A 445 -3.21 4.58 -34.38
CA THR A 445 -2.65 4.22 -35.69
C THR A 445 -3.74 3.84 -36.70
N ILE A 446 -4.75 3.09 -36.28
CA ILE A 446 -5.97 2.82 -37.08
C ILE A 446 -6.72 4.14 -37.38
N ALA A 447 -6.81 5.05 -36.41
CA ALA A 447 -7.42 6.37 -36.63
C ALA A 447 -6.64 7.23 -37.64
N ALA A 448 -5.29 7.17 -37.62
CA ALA A 448 -4.45 7.90 -38.57
C ALA A 448 -4.70 7.48 -40.03
N GLY A 449 -5.04 6.21 -40.27
CA GLY A 449 -5.41 5.68 -41.58
C GLY A 449 -6.60 6.38 -42.24
N ARG A 450 -7.43 7.11 -41.48
CA ARG A 450 -8.54 7.91 -42.02
C ARG A 450 -8.11 9.21 -42.70
N PHE A 451 -6.87 9.69 -42.51
CA PHE A 451 -6.45 11.01 -43.00
C PHE A 451 -5.77 11.00 -44.37
N GLY A 452 -5.38 9.83 -44.88
CA GLY A 452 -4.65 9.66 -46.14
C GLY A 452 -3.40 8.79 -46.00
N THR A 453 -2.86 8.34 -47.13
CA THR A 453 -1.69 7.46 -47.20
C THR A 453 -0.44 8.10 -46.61
N ALA A 454 -0.15 9.37 -46.93
CA ALA A 454 1.00 10.10 -46.40
C ALA A 454 0.93 10.28 -44.87
N GLN A 455 -0.26 10.48 -44.32
CA GLN A 455 -0.48 10.61 -42.88
C GLN A 455 -0.34 9.27 -42.14
N LEU A 456 -0.77 8.17 -42.76
CA LEU A 456 -0.56 6.82 -42.23
C LEU A 456 0.92 6.40 -42.29
N ALA A 457 1.63 6.72 -43.38
CA ALA A 457 3.07 6.52 -43.49
C ALA A 457 3.83 7.32 -42.42
N ALA A 458 3.45 8.60 -42.23
CA ALA A 458 4.02 9.44 -41.17
C ALA A 458 3.76 8.87 -39.77
N GLN A 459 2.55 8.35 -39.49
CA GLN A 459 2.26 7.68 -38.23
C GLN A 459 3.19 6.48 -37.99
N GLY A 460 3.42 5.63 -39.00
CA GLY A 460 4.33 4.49 -38.90
C GLY A 460 5.76 4.88 -38.54
N VAL A 461 6.27 5.97 -39.14
CA VAL A 461 7.58 6.55 -38.79
C VAL A 461 7.59 7.06 -37.35
N LEU A 462 6.59 7.84 -36.93
CA LEU A 462 6.50 8.41 -35.58
C LEU A 462 6.40 7.33 -34.49
N VAL A 463 5.58 6.29 -34.70
CA VAL A 463 5.45 5.14 -33.78
C VAL A 463 6.78 4.38 -33.69
N THR A 464 7.46 4.15 -34.82
CA THR A 464 8.77 3.47 -34.83
C THR A 464 9.82 4.25 -34.05
N VAL A 465 9.90 5.57 -34.26
CA VAL A 465 10.87 6.47 -33.61
C VAL A 465 10.61 6.61 -32.11
N THR A 466 9.35 6.80 -31.70
CA THR A 466 8.97 6.89 -30.28
C THR A 466 9.17 5.57 -29.56
N SER A 467 8.74 4.44 -30.14
CA SER A 467 8.97 3.10 -29.57
C SER A 467 10.45 2.77 -29.46
N THR A 468 11.27 3.14 -30.45
CA THR A 468 12.74 2.98 -30.40
C THR A 468 13.32 3.75 -29.21
N SER A 469 12.85 4.97 -28.98
CA SER A 469 13.32 5.86 -27.90
C SER A 469 12.82 5.44 -26.50
N PHE A 470 11.67 4.76 -26.43
CA PHE A 470 11.12 4.16 -25.20
C PHE A 470 11.98 2.99 -24.66
N ASN A 471 12.82 2.37 -25.49
CA ASN A 471 13.82 1.38 -25.06
C ASN A 471 14.96 1.97 -24.20
N ILE A 472 14.92 3.26 -23.84
CA ILE A 472 15.81 3.88 -22.85
C ILE A 472 15.14 3.99 -21.47
N PRO A 473 13.96 4.64 -21.30
CA PRO A 473 13.30 4.72 -20.00
C PRO A 473 12.68 3.39 -19.52
N PHE A 474 12.26 2.49 -20.41
CA PHE A 474 11.65 1.21 -19.99
C PHE A 474 12.65 0.27 -19.26
N PRO A 475 13.91 0.10 -19.73
CA PRO A 475 14.99 -0.49 -18.95
C PRO A 475 15.24 0.17 -17.59
N LEU A 476 15.26 1.50 -17.53
CA LEU A 476 15.42 2.24 -16.27
C LEU A 476 14.27 1.95 -15.31
N ALA A 477 13.04 1.84 -15.81
CA ALA A 477 11.87 1.46 -15.01
C ALA A 477 11.95 0.04 -14.43
N ILE A 478 12.46 -0.94 -15.19
CA ILE A 478 12.66 -2.32 -14.70
C ILE A 478 13.78 -2.36 -13.64
N ALA A 479 14.91 -1.71 -13.93
CA ALA A 479 16.02 -1.58 -12.98
C ALA A 479 15.58 -0.90 -11.67
N THR A 480 14.77 0.15 -11.77
CA THR A 480 14.16 0.86 -10.62
C THR A 480 13.22 -0.04 -9.85
N SER A 481 12.28 -0.71 -10.54
CA SER A 481 11.31 -1.63 -9.94
C SER A 481 12.01 -2.70 -9.10
N THR A 482 13.01 -3.33 -9.69
CA THR A 482 13.80 -4.40 -9.06
C THR A 482 14.62 -3.87 -7.87
N ARG A 483 15.33 -2.74 -8.03
CA ARG A 483 16.15 -2.20 -6.93
C ARG A 483 15.30 -1.75 -5.74
N VAL A 484 14.15 -1.12 -5.99
CA VAL A 484 13.20 -0.72 -4.95
C VAL A 484 12.57 -1.94 -4.27
N ALA A 485 12.15 -2.95 -5.04
CA ALA A 485 11.61 -4.20 -4.47
C ALA A 485 12.65 -4.98 -3.63
N ASN A 486 13.90 -5.13 -4.11
CA ASN A 486 14.96 -5.77 -3.34
C ASN A 486 15.26 -5.01 -2.04
N LEU A 487 15.23 -3.67 -2.05
CA LEU A 487 15.44 -2.84 -0.86
C LEU A 487 14.26 -2.91 0.12
N ILE A 488 13.02 -2.96 -0.36
CA ILE A 488 11.83 -3.12 0.49
C ILE A 488 11.80 -4.52 1.14
N GLY A 489 12.08 -5.57 0.38
CA GLY A 489 12.23 -6.93 0.94
C GLY A 489 13.34 -7.03 1.99
N ALA A 490 14.40 -6.25 1.85
CA ALA A 490 15.50 -6.15 2.81
C ALA A 490 15.22 -5.18 3.99
N ASN A 491 13.99 -4.66 4.12
CA ASN A 491 13.58 -3.63 5.08
C ASN A 491 14.42 -2.32 5.05
N LEU A 492 15.12 -2.06 3.94
CA LEU A 492 15.94 -0.86 3.71
C LEU A 492 15.11 0.28 3.11
N SER A 493 14.03 0.62 3.81
CA SER A 493 12.99 1.57 3.41
C SER A 493 13.51 2.96 3.01
N GLN A 494 14.43 3.52 3.78
CA GLN A 494 15.03 4.82 3.48
C GLN A 494 15.94 4.79 2.24
N ALA A 495 16.61 3.66 1.97
CA ALA A 495 17.37 3.47 0.74
C ALA A 495 16.45 3.32 -0.49
N ALA A 496 15.28 2.68 -0.33
CA ALA A 496 14.27 2.61 -1.38
C ALA A 496 13.75 4.00 -1.78
N ARG A 497 13.54 4.91 -0.81
CA ARG A 497 13.21 6.33 -1.07
C ARG A 497 14.32 7.08 -1.82
N VAL A 498 15.59 6.92 -1.42
CA VAL A 498 16.73 7.53 -2.15
C VAL A 498 16.81 6.99 -3.58
N THR A 499 16.61 5.68 -3.77
CA THR A 499 16.53 5.05 -5.09
C THR A 499 15.41 5.66 -5.94
N ALA A 500 14.23 5.88 -5.35
CA ALA A 500 13.09 6.48 -6.03
C ALA A 500 13.35 7.94 -6.45
N LYS A 501 13.90 8.79 -5.56
CA LYS A 501 14.36 10.16 -5.91
C LYS A 501 15.31 10.15 -7.12
N VAL A 502 16.33 9.30 -7.07
CA VAL A 502 17.34 9.18 -8.13
C VAL A 502 16.73 8.66 -9.44
N ALA A 503 15.81 7.70 -9.38
CA ALA A 503 15.16 7.15 -10.56
C ALA A 503 14.28 8.18 -11.30
N ILE A 504 13.52 9.00 -10.57
CA ILE A 504 12.69 10.08 -11.14
C ILE A 504 13.58 11.14 -11.79
N PHE A 505 14.68 11.53 -11.13
CA PHE A 505 15.63 12.48 -11.70
C PHE A 505 16.33 11.93 -12.96
N ALA A 506 16.69 10.63 -12.96
CA ALA A 506 17.22 9.95 -14.14
C ALA A 506 16.18 9.85 -15.27
N ALA A 507 14.90 9.65 -14.96
CA ALA A 507 13.81 9.67 -15.93
C ALA A 507 13.66 11.04 -16.59
N LEU A 508 13.76 12.12 -15.81
CA LEU A 508 13.76 13.49 -16.33
C LEU A 508 14.97 13.75 -17.24
N ILE A 509 16.17 13.28 -16.88
CA ILE A 509 17.36 13.38 -17.75
C ILE A 509 17.15 12.64 -19.08
N VAL A 510 16.60 11.41 -19.05
CA VAL A 510 16.29 10.62 -20.26
C VAL A 510 15.22 11.31 -21.10
N GLY A 511 14.16 11.85 -20.48
CA GLY A 511 13.12 12.63 -21.15
C GLY A 511 13.65 13.90 -21.83
N LEU A 512 14.54 14.64 -21.16
CA LEU A 512 15.19 15.84 -21.70
C LEU A 512 16.19 15.51 -22.84
N PHE A 513 16.92 14.40 -22.72
CA PHE A 513 17.77 13.87 -23.78
C PHE A 513 16.93 13.51 -25.03
N ASN A 514 15.82 12.79 -24.85
CA ASN A 514 14.92 12.45 -25.95
C ASN A 514 14.26 13.72 -26.55
N LEU A 515 13.80 14.68 -25.74
CA LEU A 515 13.31 15.99 -26.22
C LEU A 515 14.36 16.68 -27.11
N THR A 516 15.62 16.72 -26.67
CA THR A 516 16.72 17.38 -27.38
C THR A 516 17.04 16.65 -28.69
N MET A 517 17.09 15.31 -28.68
CA MET A 517 17.30 14.51 -29.88
C MET A 517 16.19 14.73 -30.92
N PHE A 518 14.92 14.65 -30.51
CA PHE A 518 13.78 14.80 -31.41
C PHE A 518 13.68 16.21 -31.99
N THR A 519 13.91 17.26 -31.17
CA THR A 519 13.84 18.65 -31.63
C THR A 519 14.99 19.02 -32.58
N THR A 520 16.23 18.63 -32.26
CA THR A 520 17.41 18.95 -33.09
C THR A 520 17.46 18.14 -34.39
N LEU A 521 17.05 16.87 -34.38
CA LEU A 521 17.09 15.99 -35.55
C LEU A 521 15.74 15.87 -36.28
N ARG A 522 14.77 16.76 -36.02
CA ARG A 522 13.37 16.63 -36.47
C ARG A 522 13.17 16.37 -37.96
N SER A 523 14.04 16.90 -38.80
CA SER A 523 14.01 16.74 -40.27
C SER A 523 14.90 15.61 -40.78
N GLN A 524 15.88 15.17 -39.99
CA GLN A 524 16.83 14.12 -40.36
C GLN A 524 16.30 12.74 -39.98
N ILE A 525 15.64 12.61 -38.81
CA ILE A 525 15.03 11.34 -38.37
C ILE A 525 14.04 10.79 -39.42
N PRO A 526 13.06 11.55 -39.96
CA PRO A 526 12.13 11.02 -40.95
C PRO A 526 12.80 10.60 -42.26
N ARG A 527 13.87 11.32 -42.67
CA ARG A 527 14.67 11.03 -43.88
C ARG A 527 15.51 9.75 -43.78
N VAL A 528 15.61 9.12 -42.60
CA VAL A 528 16.16 7.76 -42.47
C VAL A 528 15.13 6.69 -42.89
N PHE A 529 13.83 7.02 -42.92
CA PHE A 529 12.75 6.06 -43.22
C PHE A 529 12.10 6.28 -44.59
N THR A 530 12.15 7.48 -45.17
CA THR A 530 11.55 7.77 -46.49
C THR A 530 12.16 9.00 -47.16
N ASP A 531 12.25 8.95 -48.49
CA ASP A 531 12.61 10.06 -49.38
C ASP A 531 11.39 10.93 -49.80
N ASP A 532 10.18 10.55 -49.37
CA ASP A 532 8.94 11.31 -49.65
C ASP A 532 8.90 12.60 -48.81
N ASP A 533 9.19 13.74 -49.43
CA ASP A 533 9.19 15.06 -48.78
C ASP A 533 7.84 15.42 -48.12
N GLN A 534 6.69 14.94 -48.61
CA GLN A 534 5.39 15.18 -47.96
C GLN A 534 5.29 14.41 -46.63
N VAL A 535 5.75 13.16 -46.59
CA VAL A 535 5.81 12.36 -45.36
C VAL A 535 6.85 12.95 -44.40
N VAL A 536 8.00 13.38 -44.91
CA VAL A 536 9.06 14.06 -44.12
C VAL A 536 8.55 15.37 -43.51
N GLU A 537 7.81 16.20 -44.25
CA GLU A 537 7.24 17.45 -43.73
C GLU A 537 6.25 17.18 -42.58
N ILE A 538 5.30 16.25 -42.79
CA ILE A 538 4.32 15.86 -41.77
C ILE A 538 5.03 15.36 -40.51
N CYS A 539 6.01 14.45 -40.66
CA CYS A 539 6.80 13.94 -39.53
C CYS A 539 7.58 15.06 -38.83
N SER A 540 8.26 15.93 -39.59
CA SER A 540 9.11 17.02 -39.05
C SER A 540 8.34 17.99 -38.17
N ASN A 541 7.04 18.14 -38.39
CA ASN A 541 6.16 19.01 -37.62
C ASN A 541 5.52 18.25 -36.43
N VAL A 542 5.05 17.02 -36.60
CA VAL A 542 4.44 16.23 -35.52
C VAL A 542 5.49 15.70 -34.51
N ILE A 543 6.75 15.50 -34.94
CA ILE A 543 7.87 15.15 -34.04
C ILE A 543 8.01 16.15 -32.89
N LEU A 544 7.67 17.43 -33.06
CA LEU A 544 7.76 18.42 -31.97
C LEU A 544 6.78 18.14 -30.82
N VAL A 545 5.59 17.63 -31.12
CA VAL A 545 4.63 17.16 -30.11
C VAL A 545 5.16 15.89 -29.43
N CYS A 546 5.67 14.96 -30.23
CA CYS A 546 6.28 13.73 -29.72
C CYS A 546 7.48 14.01 -28.80
N ALA A 547 8.28 15.03 -29.10
CA ALA A 547 9.45 15.43 -28.33
C ALA A 547 9.06 15.90 -26.91
N VAL A 548 7.97 16.66 -26.78
CA VAL A 548 7.41 17.05 -25.48
C VAL A 548 6.82 15.84 -24.76
N MET A 549 6.15 14.95 -25.48
CA MET A 549 5.60 13.69 -24.94
C MET A 549 6.68 12.84 -24.26
N GLN A 550 7.91 12.78 -24.80
CA GLN A 550 9.00 11.95 -24.27
C GLN A 550 9.38 12.27 -22.81
N ILE A 551 9.16 13.49 -22.31
CA ILE A 551 9.37 13.81 -20.89
C ILE A 551 8.34 13.09 -20.01
N PHE A 552 7.06 13.23 -20.34
CA PHE A 552 5.98 12.59 -19.58
C PHE A 552 6.00 11.06 -19.71
N ASP A 553 6.39 10.54 -20.87
CA ASP A 553 6.50 9.11 -21.15
C ASP A 553 7.66 8.46 -20.37
N ALA A 554 8.83 9.11 -20.31
CA ALA A 554 9.96 8.65 -19.51
C ALA A 554 9.66 8.67 -18.00
N LEU A 555 9.02 9.73 -17.50
CA LEU A 555 8.55 9.82 -16.11
C LEU A 555 7.51 8.73 -15.83
N ALA A 556 6.51 8.55 -16.70
CA ALA A 556 5.44 7.57 -16.50
C ALA A 556 5.96 6.14 -16.44
N ALA A 557 6.91 5.78 -17.32
CA ALA A 557 7.57 4.48 -17.30
C ALA A 557 8.23 4.22 -15.94
N VAL A 558 8.99 5.18 -15.40
CA VAL A 558 9.66 5.00 -14.09
C VAL A 558 8.66 4.99 -12.94
N SER A 559 7.60 5.81 -12.95
CA SER A 559 6.51 5.72 -11.97
C SER A 559 5.79 4.36 -12.01
N HIS A 560 5.62 3.74 -13.19
CA HIS A 560 5.14 2.35 -13.33
C HIS A 560 6.17 1.31 -12.82
N GLY A 561 7.46 1.61 -12.89
CA GLY A 561 8.53 0.84 -12.24
C GLY A 561 8.40 0.88 -10.72
N LEU A 562 8.27 2.08 -10.14
CA LEU A 562 8.08 2.29 -8.70
C LEU A 562 6.80 1.61 -8.20
N LEU A 563 5.65 1.80 -8.87
CA LEU A 563 4.39 1.16 -8.51
C LEU A 563 4.46 -0.38 -8.51
N ARG A 564 5.23 -0.98 -9.41
CA ARG A 564 5.53 -2.44 -9.38
C ARG A 564 6.48 -2.81 -8.25
N GLY A 565 7.51 -2.00 -7.98
CA GLY A 565 8.50 -2.27 -6.93
C GLY A 565 7.89 -2.33 -5.53
N ILE A 566 6.88 -1.48 -5.27
CA ILE A 566 6.10 -1.45 -4.02
C ILE A 566 4.86 -2.38 -4.03
N GLY A 567 4.57 -3.06 -5.14
CA GLY A 567 3.42 -3.99 -5.28
C GLY A 567 2.05 -3.33 -5.48
N ARG A 568 1.99 -2.04 -5.81
CA ARG A 568 0.76 -1.24 -5.96
C ARG A 568 0.36 -0.99 -7.42
N GLN A 569 0.70 -1.89 -8.34
CA GLN A 569 0.28 -1.83 -9.75
C GLN A 569 -1.24 -1.76 -9.96
N ALA A 570 -2.07 -2.10 -8.95
CA ALA A 570 -3.50 -1.79 -8.94
C ALA A 570 -3.80 -0.31 -9.23
N ILE A 571 -3.07 0.61 -8.59
CA ILE A 571 -3.23 2.06 -8.76
C ILE A 571 -2.81 2.44 -10.20
N GLY A 572 -1.69 1.90 -10.68
CA GLY A 572 -1.18 2.16 -12.04
C GLY A 572 -2.11 1.66 -13.14
N GLY A 573 -2.69 0.46 -13.01
CA GLY A 573 -3.63 -0.10 -13.99
C GLY A 573 -4.89 0.75 -14.15
N TYR A 574 -5.54 1.12 -13.05
CA TYR A 574 -6.75 1.97 -13.12
C TYR A 574 -6.44 3.40 -13.57
N ALA A 575 -5.31 3.99 -13.13
CA ALA A 575 -4.87 5.29 -13.60
C ALA A 575 -4.56 5.30 -15.10
N ASN A 576 -3.97 4.22 -15.64
CA ASN A 576 -3.69 4.10 -17.08
C ASN A 576 -4.96 3.98 -17.92
N LEU A 577 -5.94 3.18 -17.47
CA LEU A 577 -7.23 3.08 -18.15
C LEU A 577 -7.93 4.44 -18.21
N PHE A 578 -8.00 5.17 -17.09
CA PHE A 578 -8.58 6.51 -17.07
C PHE A 578 -7.81 7.48 -17.97
N SER A 579 -6.48 7.57 -17.81
CA SER A 579 -5.67 8.57 -18.52
C SER A 579 -5.63 8.34 -20.03
N TYR A 580 -5.66 7.09 -20.51
CA TYR A 580 -5.64 6.80 -21.95
C TYR A 580 -7.04 6.75 -22.58
N TYR A 581 -8.02 6.09 -21.96
CA TYR A 581 -9.32 5.84 -22.62
C TYR A 581 -10.38 6.89 -22.29
N VAL A 582 -10.33 7.52 -21.11
CA VAL A 582 -11.27 8.59 -20.71
C VAL A 582 -10.73 9.98 -21.05
N VAL A 583 -9.41 10.18 -21.02
CA VAL A 583 -8.78 11.48 -21.30
C VAL A 583 -8.08 11.53 -22.66
N ALA A 584 -7.06 10.69 -22.90
CA ALA A 584 -6.24 10.81 -24.11
C ALA A 584 -7.04 10.59 -25.40
N LEU A 585 -7.80 9.49 -25.48
CA LEU A 585 -8.50 9.07 -26.69
C LEU A 585 -9.60 10.05 -27.13
N PRO A 586 -10.48 10.58 -26.25
CA PRO A 586 -11.43 11.63 -26.63
C PRO A 586 -10.75 12.93 -27.09
N ILE A 587 -9.67 13.37 -26.43
CA ILE A 587 -8.93 14.57 -26.86
C ILE A 587 -8.22 14.33 -28.20
N ALA A 588 -7.63 13.16 -28.39
CA ALA A 588 -6.97 12.77 -29.64
C ALA A 588 -7.96 12.77 -30.81
N LEU A 589 -9.11 12.11 -30.67
CA LEU A 589 -10.13 12.07 -31.72
C LEU A 589 -10.75 13.46 -31.94
N GLY A 590 -11.08 14.19 -30.87
CA GLY A 590 -11.69 15.52 -30.95
C GLY A 590 -10.81 16.57 -31.63
N THR A 591 -9.51 16.61 -31.30
CA THR A 591 -8.56 17.53 -31.96
C THR A 591 -8.25 17.12 -33.40
N SER A 592 -8.11 15.82 -33.67
CA SER A 592 -7.73 15.33 -35.01
C SER A 592 -8.85 15.47 -36.04
N PHE A 593 -10.07 15.08 -35.67
CA PHE A 593 -11.23 15.08 -36.56
C PHE A 593 -12.09 16.35 -36.42
N GLY A 594 -12.28 16.85 -35.20
CA GLY A 594 -13.13 18.02 -34.92
C GLY A 594 -12.44 19.36 -35.20
N LEU A 595 -11.19 19.54 -34.74
CA LEU A 595 -10.39 20.73 -35.05
C LEU A 595 -9.59 20.61 -36.36
N GLY A 596 -9.66 19.45 -37.03
CA GLY A 596 -8.95 19.20 -38.29
C GLY A 596 -7.43 19.08 -38.18
N TRP A 597 -6.87 18.90 -36.97
CA TRP A 597 -5.41 18.82 -36.76
C TRP A 597 -4.79 17.51 -37.28
N LYS A 598 -5.60 16.57 -37.79
CA LYS A 598 -5.18 15.28 -38.35
C LYS A 598 -4.20 14.58 -37.40
N LEU A 599 -3.05 14.14 -37.91
CA LEU A 599 -2.03 13.40 -37.16
C LEU A 599 -1.50 14.15 -35.92
N ALA A 600 -1.39 15.48 -35.97
CA ALA A 600 -0.92 16.26 -34.82
C ALA A 600 -1.87 16.16 -33.62
N GLY A 601 -3.19 16.12 -33.87
CA GLY A 601 -4.19 15.98 -32.82
C GLY A 601 -4.07 14.65 -32.04
N LEU A 602 -3.76 13.55 -32.74
CA LEU A 602 -3.62 12.23 -32.13
C LEU A 602 -2.51 12.22 -31.08
N TRP A 603 -1.35 12.79 -31.43
CA TRP A 603 -0.20 12.91 -30.52
C TRP A 603 -0.41 13.97 -29.44
N VAL A 604 -1.16 15.05 -29.70
CA VAL A 604 -1.56 16.02 -28.66
C VAL A 604 -2.45 15.36 -27.61
N GLY A 605 -3.45 14.58 -28.01
CA GLY A 605 -4.31 13.85 -27.07
C GLY A 605 -3.54 12.83 -26.23
N LEU A 606 -2.63 12.07 -26.85
CA LEU A 606 -1.75 11.14 -26.15
C LEU A 606 -0.85 11.85 -25.12
N THR A 607 -0.28 13.00 -25.51
CA THR A 607 0.54 13.85 -24.63
C THR A 607 -0.28 14.41 -23.46
N ALA A 608 -1.52 14.85 -23.71
CA ALA A 608 -2.41 15.37 -22.67
C ALA A 608 -2.78 14.28 -21.64
N GLY A 609 -3.08 13.05 -22.08
CA GLY A 609 -3.34 11.94 -21.17
C GLY A 609 -2.12 11.53 -20.34
N LEU A 610 -0.92 11.56 -20.93
CA LEU A 610 0.33 11.36 -20.19
C LEU A 610 0.59 12.46 -19.16
N ALA A 611 0.35 13.73 -19.50
CA ALA A 611 0.47 14.84 -18.55
C ALA A 611 -0.53 14.71 -17.37
N VAL A 612 -1.78 14.34 -17.64
CA VAL A 612 -2.80 14.09 -16.60
C VAL A 612 -2.45 12.88 -15.73
N ARG A 613 -1.80 11.84 -16.27
CA ARG A 613 -1.24 10.75 -15.45
C ARG A 613 -0.20 11.27 -14.46
N ILE A 614 0.79 12.04 -14.93
CA ILE A 614 1.87 12.54 -14.07
C ILE A 614 1.31 13.46 -12.98
N SER A 615 0.42 14.39 -13.31
CA SER A 615 -0.20 15.24 -12.30
C SER A 615 -1.06 14.46 -11.30
N SER A 616 -1.75 13.39 -11.74
CA SER A 616 -2.48 12.49 -10.82
C SER A 616 -1.54 11.72 -9.89
N TRP A 617 -0.37 11.30 -10.39
CA TRP A 617 0.64 10.57 -9.60
C TRP A 617 1.31 11.49 -8.57
N THR A 618 1.76 12.68 -8.98
CA THR A 618 2.28 13.70 -8.06
C THR A 618 1.22 14.18 -7.06
N CYS A 619 -0.05 14.29 -7.47
CA CYS A 619 -1.14 14.63 -6.55
C CYS A 619 -1.40 13.53 -5.50
N PHE A 620 -1.34 12.25 -5.89
CA PHE A 620 -1.40 11.12 -4.95
C PHE A 620 -0.23 11.19 -3.95
N GLU A 621 0.99 11.40 -4.44
CA GLU A 621 2.22 11.50 -3.64
C GLU A 621 2.13 12.66 -2.64
N VAL A 622 1.86 13.89 -3.09
CA VAL A 622 1.67 15.07 -2.22
C VAL A 622 0.52 14.90 -1.22
N THR A 623 -0.61 14.30 -1.62
CA THR A 623 -1.74 14.03 -0.72
C THR A 623 -1.37 13.05 0.38
N SER A 624 -0.52 12.05 0.06
CA SER A 624 -0.04 11.08 1.04
C SER A 624 1.03 11.64 1.98
N SER A 625 1.97 12.45 1.48
CA SER A 625 3.03 13.04 2.29
C SER A 625 2.51 14.00 3.36
N GLY A 626 1.41 14.72 3.08
CA GLY A 626 0.71 15.57 4.06
C GLY A 626 -0.04 14.84 5.19
N VAL A 627 0.03 13.50 5.28
CA VAL A 627 -0.59 12.70 6.34
C VAL A 627 0.41 12.30 7.44
N ASP A 628 1.71 12.36 7.15
CA ASP A 628 2.69 11.52 7.82
C ASP A 628 3.72 12.26 8.71
N ASP A 629 3.78 13.61 8.68
CA ASP A 629 4.52 14.45 9.66
C ASP A 629 4.00 14.34 11.12
N ILE A 630 3.01 13.49 11.37
CA ILE A 630 2.32 13.33 12.66
C ILE A 630 2.72 12.01 13.36
N ARG A 631 3.55 11.14 12.74
CA ARG A 631 3.90 9.82 13.30
C ARG A 631 5.38 9.47 13.25
N CYS A 632 6.18 10.14 14.09
CA CYS A 632 7.56 9.76 14.40
C CYS A 632 7.85 9.88 15.92
N TYR A 633 7.54 8.84 16.70
CA TYR A 633 8.24 8.54 17.96
C TYR A 633 8.20 7.03 18.29
N ASP A 634 9.23 6.58 19.01
CA ASP A 634 9.48 5.26 19.62
C ASP A 634 9.50 3.96 18.79
N PRO A 635 10.71 3.40 18.52
CA PRO A 635 10.92 1.99 18.20
C PRO A 635 11.22 1.14 19.46
N LEU A 636 10.37 0.16 19.77
CA LEU A 636 10.58 -0.74 20.92
C LEU A 636 11.42 -1.98 20.57
N ILE A 637 12.63 -2.05 21.13
CA ILE A 637 13.54 -3.19 21.03
C ILE A 637 13.24 -4.20 22.15
N PRO A 638 13.06 -5.51 21.86
CA PRO A 638 13.08 -6.55 22.89
C PRO A 638 14.53 -6.91 23.23
N SER A 639 14.93 -6.70 24.49
CA SER A 639 16.18 -7.24 25.03
C SER A 639 15.92 -8.00 26.32
N GLN A 640 16.20 -9.31 26.32
CA GLN A 640 16.29 -10.10 27.55
C GLN A 640 17.73 -10.06 28.04
N THR A 641 17.96 -9.56 29.26
CA THR A 641 19.24 -9.73 29.97
C THR A 641 18.97 -10.01 31.44
N LEU A 642 19.76 -10.93 31.98
CA LEU A 642 19.70 -11.52 33.33
C LEU A 642 19.44 -10.55 34.50
N HIS A 643 18.80 -11.11 35.54
CA HIS A 643 18.65 -10.48 36.87
C HIS A 643 19.97 -9.98 37.47
N LEU A 644 19.91 -8.83 38.15
CA LEU A 644 20.56 -8.59 39.44
C LEU A 644 19.85 -7.46 40.21
N ARG A 645 19.78 -7.55 41.55
CA ARG A 645 19.09 -6.59 42.44
C ARG A 645 20.02 -5.48 42.93
N ILE A 646 19.48 -4.29 43.22
CA ILE A 646 19.87 -3.35 44.31
C ILE A 646 18.77 -2.25 44.46
N ILE A 647 18.67 -1.64 45.65
CA ILE A 647 17.62 -0.71 46.16
C ILE A 647 18.13 -0.07 47.49
N PRO A 648 17.53 0.99 48.11
CA PRO A 648 16.33 1.80 47.79
C PRO A 648 16.59 3.35 47.85
N GLU A 649 15.68 4.14 48.50
CA GLU A 649 15.75 5.54 49.01
C GLU A 649 15.27 6.67 48.05
N ASN A 650 14.19 7.46 48.32
CA ASN A 650 13.79 8.43 49.39
C ASN A 650 14.20 9.90 49.03
N TYR A 651 13.48 11.03 49.29
CA TYR A 651 12.26 11.35 50.07
C TYR A 651 11.68 12.80 49.78
N PHE A 652 10.34 13.01 49.91
CA PHE A 652 9.58 14.21 50.42
C PHE A 652 9.23 15.53 49.59
N PRO A 653 8.16 16.32 50.00
CA PRO A 653 7.43 17.31 49.16
C PRO A 653 6.99 18.68 49.82
N MET A 654 5.91 19.35 49.30
CA MET A 654 5.15 20.58 49.75
C MET A 654 5.68 21.98 49.30
N ALA A 655 4.91 23.09 49.16
CA ALA A 655 3.63 23.54 49.78
C ALA A 655 2.76 24.54 48.91
N GLN A 656 1.69 25.13 49.49
CA GLN A 656 0.59 25.91 48.84
C GLN A 656 0.67 27.46 49.00
N GLN A 657 -0.11 28.25 48.21
CA GLN A 657 -0.95 29.39 48.68
C GLN A 657 -1.91 29.98 47.61
N SER A 658 -2.82 30.91 47.99
CA SER A 658 -4.06 31.30 47.26
C SER A 658 -4.30 32.84 47.19
N PRO A 659 -5.26 33.38 46.40
CA PRO A 659 -5.26 34.77 45.89
C PRO A 659 -6.34 35.74 46.45
N PRO A 660 -6.39 37.01 45.98
CA PRO A 660 -7.54 37.92 46.04
C PRO A 660 -8.16 38.26 44.63
N VAL A 661 -9.24 39.08 44.60
CA VAL A 661 -10.21 39.27 43.49
C VAL A 661 -10.56 40.77 43.29
N VAL A 662 -11.12 41.21 42.12
CA VAL A 662 -12.28 42.16 41.95
C VAL A 662 -12.40 42.82 40.53
N ASP A 663 -13.60 42.66 39.93
CA ASP A 663 -14.43 43.44 38.97
C ASP A 663 -13.90 44.25 37.73
N GLY A 664 -14.64 44.13 36.59
CA GLY A 664 -14.62 45.10 35.46
C GLY A 664 -15.28 44.62 34.13
N HIS A 665 -16.14 45.43 33.50
CA HIS A 665 -16.93 45.15 32.25
C HIS A 665 -17.06 46.44 31.39
N PRO A 666 -17.50 46.45 30.10
CA PRO A 666 -17.57 45.40 29.06
C PRO A 666 -17.28 45.85 27.56
N VAL A 667 -17.41 44.91 26.60
CA VAL A 667 -17.63 45.02 25.10
C VAL A 667 -16.61 45.72 24.17
N THR A 668 -16.00 44.99 23.21
CA THR A 668 -16.14 45.14 21.72
C THR A 668 -15.24 44.16 20.94
N ASP A 669 -15.50 43.97 19.64
CA ASP A 669 -14.92 42.91 18.78
C ASP A 669 -13.44 43.08 18.40
N GLY A 670 -12.72 41.95 18.26
CA GLY A 670 -11.37 41.91 17.68
C GLY A 670 -10.86 40.47 17.48
N TYR A 671 -10.36 40.16 16.27
CA TYR A 671 -9.67 38.91 15.96
C TYR A 671 -8.23 38.96 16.48
N HIS A 672 -7.77 37.97 17.26
CA HIS A 672 -6.35 37.63 17.37
C HIS A 672 -6.13 36.22 17.95
N ASP A 673 -5.07 35.54 17.50
CA ASP A 673 -4.54 34.34 18.15
C ASP A 673 -3.92 34.67 19.52
N SER A 674 -4.07 33.76 20.48
CA SER A 674 -3.21 33.63 21.67
C SER A 674 -3.30 32.19 22.17
N ASP A 675 -2.17 31.58 22.53
CA ASP A 675 -2.17 30.42 23.41
C ASP A 675 -2.64 30.88 24.80
N ASP A 676 -3.55 30.15 25.44
CA ASP A 676 -4.05 30.43 26.79
C ASP A 676 -3.72 29.25 27.73
N ASP A 677 -3.31 29.57 28.96
CA ASP A 677 -2.50 28.70 29.80
C ASP A 677 -3.24 27.54 30.48
N PHE A 678 -2.48 26.52 30.90
CA PHE A 678 -2.98 25.48 31.80
C PHE A 678 -3.37 26.08 33.16
N SER A 679 -4.67 26.10 33.46
CA SER A 679 -5.20 26.47 34.78
C SER A 679 -5.69 25.23 35.53
N GLU A 680 -5.06 24.96 36.68
CA GLU A 680 -5.45 23.88 37.59
C GLU A 680 -6.70 24.24 38.41
N ASP A 681 -7.91 24.15 37.83
CA ASP A 681 -9.13 23.85 38.58
C ASP A 681 -10.34 23.53 37.67
N GLY A 682 -10.91 22.32 37.78
CA GLY A 682 -12.18 21.95 37.15
C GLY A 682 -12.18 20.61 36.39
N GLY A 683 -12.93 19.61 36.88
CA GLY A 683 -13.00 18.26 36.31
C GLY A 683 -13.82 18.09 35.02
N PHE A 684 -14.06 19.17 34.25
CA PHE A 684 -14.83 19.15 33.01
C PHE A 684 -14.11 19.87 31.86
N HIS A 685 -13.54 19.12 30.93
CA HIS A 685 -12.76 19.64 29.80
C HIS A 685 -13.49 19.48 28.47
N VAL A 686 -13.31 20.43 27.55
CA VAL A 686 -13.87 20.38 26.17
C VAL A 686 -12.80 20.77 25.15
N ASP A 687 -12.17 19.79 24.52
CA ASP A 687 -11.31 19.96 23.36
C ASP A 687 -12.16 20.44 22.17
N LYS A 688 -11.76 21.54 21.53
CA LYS A 688 -12.46 22.15 20.39
C LYS A 688 -11.58 22.09 19.15
N ARG A 689 -11.89 21.15 18.25
CA ARG A 689 -11.22 21.04 16.94
C ARG A 689 -12.13 21.53 15.83
N SER A 690 -11.56 21.98 14.72
CA SER A 690 -12.37 22.42 13.58
C SER A 690 -11.72 22.10 12.24
N GLY A 691 -12.57 21.91 11.24
CA GLY A 691 -12.16 21.73 9.85
C GLY A 691 -12.17 20.27 9.41
N ARG A 692 -11.95 20.13 8.10
CA ARG A 692 -11.85 18.85 7.38
C ARG A 692 -10.88 18.97 6.21
N SER A 693 -9.99 18.00 6.14
CA SER A 693 -9.01 17.75 5.09
C SER A 693 -9.67 17.52 3.74
N TRP A 694 -8.89 17.63 2.66
CA TRP A 694 -9.40 17.49 1.30
C TRP A 694 -9.97 16.09 1.00
N PRO A 695 -9.35 14.96 1.44
CA PRO A 695 -9.96 13.63 1.33
C PRO A 695 -11.31 13.53 2.06
N THR A 696 -11.40 14.03 3.29
CA THR A 696 -12.64 14.02 4.09
C THR A 696 -13.72 14.91 3.45
N LYS A 697 -13.37 16.06 2.87
CA LYS A 697 -14.28 16.90 2.05
C LYS A 697 -14.83 16.14 0.82
N ILE A 698 -13.99 15.42 0.08
CA ILE A 698 -14.42 14.59 -1.05
C ILE A 698 -15.35 13.48 -0.56
N LEU A 699 -14.98 12.77 0.49
CA LEU A 699 -15.76 11.65 1.02
C LEU A 699 -17.17 12.09 1.41
N HIS A 700 -17.32 13.20 2.15
CA HIS A 700 -18.63 13.76 2.49
C HIS A 700 -19.45 14.06 1.22
N ASN A 701 -18.83 14.67 0.20
CA ASN A 701 -19.52 15.04 -1.04
C ASN A 701 -19.91 13.82 -1.91
N VAL A 702 -19.13 12.73 -1.87
CA VAL A 702 -19.40 11.48 -2.60
C VAL A 702 -20.44 10.60 -1.90
N ILE A 703 -20.46 10.60 -0.56
CA ILE A 703 -21.42 9.86 0.25
C ILE A 703 -22.82 10.51 0.20
N LYS A 704 -22.89 11.86 0.25
CA LYS A 704 -24.15 12.62 0.32
C LYS A 704 -25.24 12.27 -0.72
N PRO A 705 -24.97 12.05 -2.02
CA PRO A 705 -25.99 11.60 -2.97
C PRO A 705 -26.47 10.15 -2.76
N ILE A 706 -25.80 9.37 -1.92
CA ILE A 706 -26.11 7.97 -1.59
C ILE A 706 -26.82 7.86 -0.22
N LYS A 707 -26.96 8.97 0.52
CA LYS A 707 -27.52 9.10 1.89
C LYS A 707 -28.66 8.11 2.23
N PRO A 708 -29.72 7.92 1.41
CA PRO A 708 -30.78 6.94 1.73
C PRO A 708 -30.29 5.48 1.82
N LYS A 709 -29.42 5.05 0.89
CA LYS A 709 -28.95 3.66 0.77
C LYS A 709 -27.87 3.26 1.78
N LEU A 710 -27.45 4.20 2.62
CA LEU A 710 -26.50 3.97 3.71
C LEU A 710 -27.22 3.69 5.04
N VAL A 711 -28.50 4.07 5.13
CA VAL A 711 -29.41 3.80 6.25
C VAL A 711 -30.17 2.49 6.05
N ASP A 712 -30.39 2.06 4.79
CA ASP A 712 -31.04 0.79 4.45
C ASP A 712 -30.42 -0.41 5.19
N VAL A 713 -31.18 -0.99 6.12
CA VAL A 713 -30.75 -2.14 6.93
C VAL A 713 -30.59 -3.37 6.04
N PRO A 714 -29.40 -4.00 5.98
CA PRO A 714 -29.21 -5.21 5.18
C PRO A 714 -30.08 -6.35 5.70
N GLN A 715 -30.86 -7.00 4.82
CA GLN A 715 -31.63 -8.18 5.21
C GLN A 715 -30.68 -9.34 5.59
N VAL A 716 -30.58 -9.60 6.90
CA VAL A 716 -29.72 -10.64 7.45
C VAL A 716 -30.38 -12.01 7.25
N SER A 717 -29.69 -12.92 6.57
CA SER A 717 -30.21 -14.25 6.19
C SER A 717 -29.93 -15.37 7.21
N SER A 718 -29.63 -15.03 8.47
CA SER A 718 -29.42 -16.00 9.55
C SER A 718 -30.69 -16.25 10.36
N SER A 719 -30.79 -17.45 10.95
CA SER A 719 -31.88 -17.83 11.87
C SER A 719 -31.89 -17.06 13.19
N ASP A 720 -30.78 -16.41 13.51
CA ASP A 720 -30.61 -15.47 14.62
C ASP A 720 -29.89 -14.22 14.06
N PRO A 721 -30.51 -13.03 14.09
CA PRO A 721 -29.91 -11.79 13.59
C PRO A 721 -28.96 -11.12 14.61
N THR A 722 -29.04 -11.49 15.89
CA THR A 722 -28.20 -10.94 16.97
C THR A 722 -26.82 -11.60 17.02
N ARG A 723 -26.69 -12.84 16.53
CA ARG A 723 -25.40 -13.54 16.44
C ARG A 723 -24.51 -13.00 15.31
N CYS A 724 -23.57 -12.13 15.67
CA CYS A 724 -22.56 -11.62 14.76
C CYS A 724 -21.52 -12.67 14.32
N LYS A 725 -20.83 -12.38 13.21
CA LYS A 725 -19.58 -13.05 12.84
C LYS A 725 -18.41 -12.06 12.97
N PRO A 726 -17.53 -12.19 13.98
CA PRO A 726 -16.42 -11.26 14.18
C PRO A 726 -15.54 -11.12 12.94
N SER A 727 -15.14 -9.88 12.62
CA SER A 727 -14.46 -9.59 11.35
C SER A 727 -13.08 -10.27 11.27
N ARG A 728 -12.66 -10.64 10.04
CA ARG A 728 -11.30 -11.19 9.80
C ARG A 728 -10.20 -10.21 10.24
N GLY A 729 -10.46 -8.89 10.18
CA GLY A 729 -9.52 -7.87 10.66
C GLY A 729 -9.37 -7.89 12.18
N ALA A 730 -10.48 -8.03 12.91
CA ALA A 730 -10.47 -8.16 14.37
C ALA A 730 -9.74 -9.43 14.81
N ARG A 731 -10.12 -10.59 14.26
CA ARG A 731 -9.48 -11.90 14.54
C ARG A 731 -8.00 -11.98 14.12
N LYS A 732 -7.48 -11.04 13.30
CA LYS A 732 -6.03 -10.93 13.05
C LYS A 732 -5.33 -10.24 14.23
N ARG A 733 -5.83 -9.07 14.68
CA ARG A 733 -5.20 -8.22 15.72
C ARG A 733 -5.40 -8.70 17.16
N CYS A 734 -6.57 -9.27 17.44
CA CYS A 734 -7.01 -9.70 18.76
C CYS A 734 -7.43 -11.16 18.73
N ASP A 735 -7.39 -11.81 19.89
CA ASP A 735 -8.18 -13.01 20.12
C ASP A 735 -9.62 -12.59 20.44
N VAL A 736 -10.59 -13.40 20.00
CA VAL A 736 -12.03 -13.09 20.10
C VAL A 736 -12.77 -14.32 20.61
N GLU A 737 -13.15 -14.28 21.89
CA GLU A 737 -13.97 -15.30 22.54
C GLU A 737 -15.46 -14.93 22.36
N GLU A 738 -16.29 -15.92 22.02
CA GLU A 738 -17.71 -15.75 21.71
C GLU A 738 -18.53 -16.44 22.82
N ARG A 739 -19.29 -15.65 23.58
CA ARG A 739 -20.05 -16.11 24.75
C ARG A 739 -21.53 -15.70 24.64
N LEU A 740 -22.39 -16.40 25.36
CA LEU A 740 -23.79 -16.03 25.55
C LEU A 740 -23.97 -15.69 27.04
N VAL A 741 -24.35 -14.45 27.34
CA VAL A 741 -24.50 -13.94 28.71
C VAL A 741 -25.91 -13.40 28.84
N GLU A 742 -26.72 -14.04 29.69
CA GLU A 742 -28.13 -13.68 29.90
C GLU A 742 -28.94 -13.57 28.60
N GLU A 743 -28.79 -14.59 27.74
CA GLU A 743 -29.41 -14.75 26.41
C GLU A 743 -28.97 -13.72 25.35
N ILE A 744 -28.09 -12.76 25.69
CA ILE A 744 -27.45 -11.83 24.76
C ILE A 744 -26.07 -12.34 24.32
N TRP A 745 -25.75 -12.22 23.02
CA TRP A 745 -24.43 -12.58 22.50
C TRP A 745 -23.38 -11.51 22.85
N THR A 746 -22.29 -11.95 23.48
CA THR A 746 -21.16 -11.11 23.87
C THR A 746 -19.86 -11.63 23.27
N TYR A 747 -18.95 -10.72 22.93
CA TYR A 747 -17.70 -11.06 22.25
C TYR A 747 -16.54 -10.35 22.94
N ASP A 748 -15.72 -11.12 23.65
CA ASP A 748 -14.56 -10.60 24.37
C ASP A 748 -13.35 -10.53 23.44
N LEU A 749 -12.89 -9.31 23.16
CA LEU A 749 -11.66 -9.02 22.44
C LEU A 749 -10.52 -8.88 23.46
N THR A 750 -9.44 -9.64 23.26
CA THR A 750 -8.23 -9.59 24.08
C THR A 750 -6.96 -9.40 23.24
N PRO A 751 -5.89 -8.78 23.77
CA PRO A 751 -4.62 -8.67 23.07
C PRO A 751 -3.99 -10.03 22.83
N LYS A 752 -3.42 -10.24 21.64
CA LYS A 752 -2.58 -11.42 21.36
C LYS A 752 -1.20 -11.23 22.00
N TYR A 753 -0.78 -12.19 22.80
CA TYR A 753 0.58 -12.26 23.35
C TYR A 753 1.38 -13.36 22.64
N SER A 754 2.63 -13.07 22.31
CA SER A 754 3.57 -14.09 21.87
C SER A 754 3.94 -14.98 23.06
N GLU A 755 3.56 -16.25 22.99
CA GLU A 755 3.86 -17.34 23.93
C GLU A 755 3.34 -17.20 25.38
N GLY A 756 2.37 -18.07 25.73
CA GLY A 756 2.09 -18.54 27.09
C GLY A 756 1.42 -17.58 28.10
N GLY A 757 1.70 -16.28 28.04
CA GLY A 757 1.29 -15.32 29.07
C GLY A 757 -0.13 -14.77 28.91
N LYS A 758 -1.13 -15.37 29.59
CA LYS A 758 -2.41 -14.66 29.85
C LYS A 758 -2.19 -13.55 30.89
N GLY A 759 -2.01 -12.31 30.43
CA GLY A 759 -1.89 -11.14 31.29
C GLY A 759 -3.16 -10.90 32.13
N LYS A 760 -2.99 -10.35 33.35
CA LYS A 760 -4.12 -9.89 34.16
C LYS A 760 -4.56 -8.50 33.68
N TYR A 761 -5.77 -8.40 33.17
CA TYR A 761 -6.36 -7.13 32.72
C TYR A 761 -6.68 -6.20 33.91
N VAL A 762 -6.56 -4.90 33.68
CA VAL A 762 -6.81 -3.83 34.67
C VAL A 762 -8.10 -3.08 34.36
N ARG A 763 -8.54 -3.11 33.09
CA ARG A 763 -9.74 -2.43 32.60
C ARG A 763 -10.56 -3.37 31.71
N ARG A 764 -11.89 -3.23 31.76
CA ARG A 764 -12.82 -3.78 30.77
C ARG A 764 -13.64 -2.66 30.14
N ILE A 765 -13.73 -2.64 28.83
CA ILE A 765 -14.63 -1.77 28.08
C ILE A 765 -15.85 -2.60 27.66
N LEU A 766 -17.05 -2.20 28.08
CA LEU A 766 -18.31 -2.77 27.58
C LEU A 766 -18.79 -1.90 26.42
N TYR A 767 -18.80 -2.44 25.19
CA TYR A 767 -19.04 -1.68 23.97
C TYR A 767 -20.38 -2.02 23.31
N PHE A 768 -21.25 -1.01 23.20
CA PHE A 768 -22.51 -1.07 22.46
C PHE A 768 -22.33 -0.36 21.11
N ALA A 769 -22.50 -1.10 20.02
CA ALA A 769 -22.31 -0.57 18.66
C ALA A 769 -23.51 0.26 18.16
N GLY A 770 -23.24 1.24 17.30
CA GLY A 770 -24.25 1.99 16.56
C GLY A 770 -24.93 1.19 15.45
N GLY A 771 -26.20 1.51 15.19
CA GLY A 771 -26.99 0.84 14.15
C GLY A 771 -28.46 1.26 14.06
N GLY A 772 -28.84 2.43 14.59
CA GLY A 772 -30.24 2.89 14.63
C GLY A 772 -31.18 1.88 15.31
N TRP A 773 -30.65 1.16 16.32
CA TRP A 773 -31.25 0.01 17.01
C TRP A 773 -31.72 -1.17 16.12
N GLN A 774 -31.46 -1.15 14.81
CA GLN A 774 -31.97 -2.11 13.83
C GLN A 774 -30.86 -2.98 13.19
N ALA A 775 -29.58 -2.57 13.30
CA ALA A 775 -28.45 -3.26 12.70
C ALA A 775 -27.45 -3.80 13.75
N PRO A 776 -26.94 -5.04 13.60
CA PRO A 776 -25.91 -5.60 14.48
C PRO A 776 -24.52 -4.98 14.21
N PRO A 777 -23.56 -5.09 15.14
CA PRO A 777 -22.18 -4.60 15.03
C PRO A 777 -21.54 -4.76 13.63
N SER A 778 -21.56 -3.67 12.86
CA SER A 778 -20.96 -3.59 11.52
C SER A 778 -19.45 -3.84 11.53
N GLY A 779 -18.88 -4.23 10.38
CA GLY A 779 -17.44 -4.43 10.21
C GLY A 779 -16.55 -3.20 10.46
N GLN A 780 -17.13 -2.01 10.68
CA GLN A 780 -16.39 -0.84 11.19
C GLN A 780 -16.13 -0.99 12.69
N HIS A 781 -17.18 -1.22 13.50
CA HIS A 781 -17.09 -1.43 14.96
C HIS A 781 -16.08 -2.51 15.33
N TRP A 782 -16.13 -3.69 14.68
CA TRP A 782 -15.16 -4.77 14.90
C TRP A 782 -13.70 -4.35 14.71
N THR A 783 -13.46 -3.49 13.72
CA THR A 783 -12.11 -3.03 13.37
C THR A 783 -11.65 -1.97 14.38
N PHE A 784 -12.54 -1.03 14.73
CA PHE A 784 -12.34 0.00 15.74
C PHE A 784 -12.09 -0.56 17.15
N CYS A 785 -12.92 -1.50 17.62
CA CYS A 785 -12.75 -2.13 18.93
C CYS A 785 -11.45 -2.94 19.04
N ALA A 786 -11.07 -3.65 17.97
CA ALA A 786 -9.81 -4.39 17.92
C ALA A 786 -8.58 -3.47 17.91
N GLU A 787 -8.69 -2.25 17.38
CA GLU A 787 -7.63 -1.24 17.45
C GLU A 787 -7.47 -0.69 18.87
N ILE A 788 -8.57 -0.45 19.59
CA ILE A 788 -8.54 -0.04 21.01
C ILE A 788 -7.82 -1.09 21.85
N VAL A 789 -8.19 -2.37 21.73
CA VAL A 789 -7.53 -3.49 22.45
C VAL A 789 -6.08 -3.71 22.01
N HIS A 790 -5.75 -3.45 20.74
CA HIS A 790 -4.37 -3.59 20.25
C HIS A 790 -3.41 -2.56 20.85
N ARG A 791 -3.90 -1.34 21.14
CA ARG A 791 -3.13 -0.28 21.82
C ARG A 791 -3.17 -0.45 23.34
N LEU A 792 -4.36 -0.59 23.92
CA LEU A 792 -4.58 -0.77 25.35
C LEU A 792 -4.33 -2.24 25.78
N LYS A 793 -3.06 -2.65 25.83
CA LYS A 793 -2.62 -4.03 26.12
C LYS A 793 -2.96 -4.52 27.54
N ASP A 794 -3.48 -3.66 28.41
CA ASP A 794 -4.00 -3.95 29.76
C ASP A 794 -5.52 -4.17 29.80
N THR A 795 -6.21 -3.98 28.67
CA THR A 795 -7.66 -3.81 28.58
C THR A 795 -8.33 -4.93 27.79
N ARG A 796 -9.42 -5.48 28.35
CA ARG A 796 -10.38 -6.35 27.66
C ARG A 796 -11.50 -5.49 27.07
N LEU A 797 -12.03 -5.82 25.88
CA LEU A 797 -13.23 -5.15 25.35
C LEU A 797 -14.31 -6.16 24.99
N THR A 798 -15.45 -6.09 25.67
CA THR A 798 -16.62 -6.94 25.42
C THR A 798 -17.60 -6.19 24.50
N ILE A 799 -17.75 -6.63 23.25
CA ILE A 799 -18.81 -6.12 22.36
C ILE A 799 -20.12 -6.82 22.73
N ILE A 800 -21.19 -6.06 22.95
CA ILE A 800 -22.52 -6.56 23.32
C ILE A 800 -23.45 -6.44 22.11
N SER A 801 -23.94 -7.57 21.60
CA SER A 801 -24.86 -7.61 20.44
C SER A 801 -26.30 -7.73 20.92
N TYR A 802 -26.88 -6.58 21.24
CA TYR A 802 -28.21 -6.45 21.85
C TYR A 802 -29.36 -6.78 20.87
N PRO A 803 -30.58 -7.10 21.35
CA PRO A 803 -31.72 -7.42 20.50
C PRO A 803 -32.22 -6.19 19.72
N LEU A 804 -32.79 -6.39 18.53
CA LEU A 804 -32.91 -5.34 17.51
C LEU A 804 -34.37 -4.98 17.17
N ALA A 805 -34.63 -3.68 17.08
CA ALA A 805 -35.86 -3.13 16.54
C ALA A 805 -36.03 -3.49 15.04
N PRO A 806 -37.27 -3.49 14.51
CA PRO A 806 -38.55 -3.35 15.22
C PRO A 806 -39.05 -4.67 15.83
N LYS A 807 -38.29 -5.78 15.72
CA LYS A 807 -38.68 -7.10 16.24
C LYS A 807 -38.67 -7.11 17.78
N ASP A 808 -37.60 -6.59 18.36
CA ASP A 808 -37.36 -6.57 19.80
C ASP A 808 -37.26 -5.08 20.23
N PRO A 809 -38.40 -4.39 20.46
CA PRO A 809 -38.42 -2.97 20.83
C PRO A 809 -37.89 -2.76 22.25
N VAL A 810 -37.73 -1.49 22.65
CA VAL A 810 -37.05 -1.11 23.89
C VAL A 810 -37.66 -1.75 25.16
N GLN A 811 -38.97 -1.99 25.17
CA GLN A 811 -39.69 -2.63 26.28
C GLN A 811 -39.22 -4.06 26.56
N ASP A 812 -38.84 -4.83 25.53
CA ASP A 812 -38.31 -6.18 25.66
C ASP A 812 -36.77 -6.18 25.73
N SER A 813 -36.13 -5.31 24.96
CA SER A 813 -34.67 -5.26 24.81
C SER A 813 -33.94 -4.64 26.00
N PHE A 814 -34.43 -3.54 26.57
CA PHE A 814 -33.73 -2.84 27.64
C PHE A 814 -33.63 -3.63 28.96
N PRO A 815 -34.68 -4.35 29.43
CA PRO A 815 -34.55 -5.23 30.60
C PRO A 815 -33.48 -6.32 30.42
N ALA A 816 -33.36 -6.90 29.22
CA ALA A 816 -32.34 -7.89 28.90
C ALA A 816 -30.93 -7.27 28.87
N ILE A 817 -30.78 -6.08 28.27
CA ILE A 817 -29.53 -5.30 28.29
C ILE A 817 -29.08 -5.01 29.73
N CYS A 818 -29.97 -4.52 30.59
CA CYS A 818 -29.67 -4.25 32.01
C CYS A 818 -29.25 -5.52 32.77
N LYS A 819 -29.91 -6.67 32.51
CA LYS A 819 -29.55 -7.97 33.13
C LYS A 819 -28.16 -8.43 32.71
N THR A 820 -27.85 -8.34 31.42
CA THR A 820 -26.55 -8.69 30.83
C THR A 820 -25.45 -7.77 31.37
N TYR A 821 -25.70 -6.46 31.38
CA TYR A 821 -24.80 -5.43 31.89
C TYR A 821 -24.45 -5.64 33.37
N ASN A 822 -25.46 -5.86 34.23
CA ASN A 822 -25.24 -6.13 35.66
C ASN A 822 -24.43 -7.42 35.89
N THR A 823 -24.60 -8.42 35.02
CA THR A 823 -23.82 -9.66 35.06
C THR A 823 -22.36 -9.43 34.65
N LEU A 824 -22.12 -8.65 33.59
CA LEU A 824 -20.77 -8.27 33.14
C LEU A 824 -20.04 -7.34 34.13
N LEU A 825 -20.76 -6.42 34.79
CA LEU A 825 -20.20 -5.65 35.92
C LEU A 825 -19.75 -6.56 37.06
N ARG A 826 -20.57 -7.57 37.43
CA ARG A 826 -20.22 -8.52 38.49
C ARG A 826 -18.98 -9.33 38.14
N GLU A 827 -18.92 -9.92 36.95
CA GLU A 827 -17.74 -10.67 36.46
C GLU A 827 -16.48 -9.79 36.48
N SER A 828 -16.59 -8.53 36.04
CA SER A 828 -15.48 -7.56 36.07
C SER A 828 -15.03 -7.24 37.49
N SER A 829 -15.99 -7.05 38.41
CA SER A 829 -15.73 -6.75 39.83
C SER A 829 -15.08 -7.92 40.57
N GLU A 830 -15.44 -9.17 40.22
CA GLU A 830 -14.81 -10.38 40.75
C GLU A 830 -13.36 -10.57 40.26
N LEU A 831 -13.08 -10.17 39.01
CA LEU A 831 -11.73 -10.19 38.42
C LEU A 831 -10.85 -9.01 38.89
N GLY A 832 -11.47 -7.94 39.40
CA GLY A 832 -10.83 -6.69 39.81
C GLY A 832 -10.60 -5.69 38.68
N GLU A 833 -11.30 -5.85 37.55
CA GLU A 833 -11.22 -5.00 36.37
C GLU A 833 -12.02 -3.68 36.58
N ARG A 834 -11.46 -2.52 36.17
CA ARG A 834 -12.22 -1.25 36.10
C ARG A 834 -13.12 -1.25 34.87
N VAL A 835 -14.42 -1.03 35.03
CA VAL A 835 -15.34 -1.02 33.88
C VAL A 835 -15.53 0.39 33.33
N VAL A 836 -15.39 0.53 32.01
CA VAL A 836 -15.85 1.68 31.22
C VAL A 836 -16.96 1.22 30.29
N VAL A 837 -18.03 2.01 30.17
CA VAL A 837 -19.14 1.71 29.25
C VAL A 837 -19.06 2.64 28.06
N ALA A 838 -19.01 2.10 26.85
CA ALA A 838 -18.75 2.88 25.64
C ALA A 838 -19.74 2.53 24.53
N GLY A 839 -20.05 3.50 23.68
CA GLY A 839 -20.84 3.24 22.49
C GLY A 839 -20.94 4.44 21.57
N ASP A 840 -21.23 4.16 20.31
CA ASP A 840 -21.45 5.16 19.27
C ASP A 840 -22.93 5.25 18.86
N SER A 841 -23.40 6.42 18.43
CA SER A 841 -24.77 6.59 17.89
C SER A 841 -25.86 6.04 18.84
N SER A 842 -26.72 5.14 18.36
CA SER A 842 -27.71 4.38 19.15
C SER A 842 -27.11 3.48 20.25
N GLY A 843 -25.87 3.00 20.09
CA GLY A 843 -25.15 2.27 21.13
C GLY A 843 -24.64 3.19 22.25
N GLY A 844 -24.29 4.43 21.90
CA GLY A 844 -23.98 5.48 22.87
C GLY A 844 -25.21 5.88 23.70
N ASN A 845 -26.39 5.91 23.09
CA ASN A 845 -27.67 6.06 23.79
C ASN A 845 -27.89 4.94 24.82
N ILE A 846 -27.80 3.67 24.40
CA ILE A 846 -27.91 2.51 25.29
C ILE A 846 -26.90 2.60 26.45
N SER A 847 -25.66 3.03 26.17
CA SER A 847 -24.61 3.19 27.17
C SER A 847 -25.01 4.21 28.25
N LEU A 848 -25.50 5.39 27.86
CA LEU A 848 -25.96 6.43 28.79
C LEU A 848 -27.18 5.96 29.60
N CYS A 849 -28.20 5.42 28.93
CA CYS A 849 -29.45 4.98 29.58
C CYS A 849 -29.24 3.80 30.54
N THR A 850 -28.47 2.79 30.13
CA THR A 850 -28.22 1.60 30.97
C THR A 850 -27.50 1.98 32.26
N VAL A 851 -26.48 2.84 32.19
CA VAL A 851 -25.73 3.27 33.38
C VAL A 851 -26.57 4.18 34.26
N THR A 852 -27.21 5.21 33.71
CA THR A 852 -28.05 6.13 34.50
C THR A 852 -29.25 5.45 35.14
N TRP A 853 -29.85 4.46 34.48
CA TRP A 853 -30.92 3.64 35.07
C TRP A 853 -30.41 2.71 36.18
N THR A 854 -29.35 1.95 35.94
CA THR A 854 -28.83 0.98 36.94
C THR A 854 -28.23 1.62 38.17
N LEU A 855 -27.75 2.86 38.09
CA LEU A 855 -27.33 3.64 39.26
C LEU A 855 -28.50 4.26 40.05
N ARG A 856 -29.74 4.17 39.55
CA ARG A 856 -30.96 4.68 40.20
C ARG A 856 -31.67 3.64 41.07
N ASP A 857 -31.75 2.38 40.63
CA ASP A 857 -32.34 1.28 41.41
C ASP A 857 -31.37 0.83 42.52
N GLN A 858 -31.56 1.33 43.74
CA GLN A 858 -30.55 1.27 44.82
C GLN A 858 -30.40 -0.10 45.54
N ASP A 859 -31.07 -1.16 45.09
CA ASP A 859 -31.13 -2.46 45.77
C ASP A 859 -29.91 -3.38 45.53
N VAL A 860 -28.87 -2.92 44.81
CA VAL A 860 -27.68 -3.75 44.49
C VAL A 860 -26.37 -3.16 45.02
N GLN A 861 -26.28 -2.91 46.34
CA GLN A 861 -25.02 -2.58 47.04
C GLN A 861 -24.07 -3.78 47.18
N VAL A 862 -23.74 -4.43 46.06
CA VAL A 862 -22.82 -5.58 45.98
C VAL A 862 -21.83 -5.44 44.81
N ILE A 863 -22.16 -4.64 43.80
CA ILE A 863 -21.39 -4.52 42.55
C ILE A 863 -20.77 -3.12 42.46
N LYS A 864 -19.49 -3.04 42.07
CA LYS A 864 -18.78 -1.77 41.87
C LYS A 864 -19.30 -1.04 40.61
N PRO A 865 -19.61 0.27 40.68
CA PRO A 865 -20.02 1.03 39.50
C PRO A 865 -18.88 1.18 38.47
N PRO A 866 -19.20 1.47 37.19
CA PRO A 866 -18.19 1.79 36.17
C PRO A 866 -17.44 3.09 36.53
N SER A 867 -16.19 3.25 36.09
CA SER A 867 -15.43 4.49 36.29
C SER A 867 -15.83 5.60 35.31
N ALA A 868 -16.28 5.24 34.11
CA ALA A 868 -16.62 6.21 33.06
C ALA A 868 -17.66 5.67 32.05
N ILE A 869 -18.36 6.60 31.41
CA ILE A 869 -19.11 6.41 30.16
C ILE A 869 -18.38 7.15 29.03
N LEU A 870 -18.34 6.57 27.82
CA LEU A 870 -17.82 7.19 26.60
C LEU A 870 -18.89 7.18 25.48
N ALA A 871 -19.44 8.34 25.16
CA ALA A 871 -20.53 8.53 24.20
C ALA A 871 -20.03 9.16 22.87
N ILE A 872 -19.87 8.35 21.82
CA ILE A 872 -19.34 8.80 20.52
C ILE A 872 -20.50 9.24 19.61
N THR A 873 -20.71 10.54 19.43
CA THR A 873 -21.80 11.10 18.60
C THR A 873 -23.15 10.42 18.90
N ALA A 874 -23.48 10.31 20.19
CA ALA A 874 -24.58 9.50 20.69
C ALA A 874 -25.93 10.21 20.57
N THR A 875 -27.01 9.43 20.42
CA THR A 875 -28.37 9.95 20.52
C THR A 875 -28.73 10.24 21.99
N THR A 876 -29.07 11.49 22.31
CA THR A 876 -29.38 11.93 23.68
C THR A 876 -30.84 12.27 23.91
N ASP A 877 -31.59 12.52 22.84
CA ASP A 877 -33.06 12.62 22.80
C ASP A 877 -33.57 11.74 21.65
N LEU A 878 -34.70 11.05 21.83
CA LEU A 878 -35.42 10.31 20.78
C LEU A 878 -36.59 11.11 20.20
N SER A 879 -36.98 12.22 20.83
CA SER A 879 -38.03 13.11 20.33
C SER A 879 -37.60 13.83 19.05
N HIS A 880 -36.29 14.11 18.91
CA HIS A 880 -35.67 14.77 17.76
C HIS A 880 -36.34 16.11 17.43
N GLN A 881 -36.63 16.90 18.47
CA GLN A 881 -37.33 18.19 18.38
C GLN A 881 -36.39 19.40 18.35
N HIS A 882 -35.09 19.25 18.61
CA HIS A 882 -34.15 20.37 18.65
C HIS A 882 -34.12 21.16 17.33
N ALA A 883 -34.28 22.48 17.40
CA ALA A 883 -34.55 23.34 16.23
C ALA A 883 -33.47 23.22 15.12
N ASP A 884 -32.19 23.20 15.52
CA ASP A 884 -31.06 23.22 14.58
C ASP A 884 -30.88 21.93 13.75
N ILE A 885 -31.56 20.82 14.08
CA ILE A 885 -31.47 19.55 13.32
C ILE A 885 -31.77 19.79 11.82
N LYS A 886 -32.72 20.67 11.52
CA LYS A 886 -33.14 21.03 10.16
C LYS A 886 -32.09 21.83 9.38
N GLU A 887 -31.21 22.54 10.08
CA GLU A 887 -30.07 23.20 9.46
C GLU A 887 -28.91 22.21 9.28
N VAL A 888 -28.68 21.31 10.24
CA VAL A 888 -27.57 20.34 10.17
C VAL A 888 -27.80 19.20 9.16
N ASP A 889 -29.05 18.75 8.94
CA ASP A 889 -29.38 17.75 7.89
C ASP A 889 -28.92 18.17 6.49
N LYS A 890 -28.90 19.47 6.22
CA LYS A 890 -28.39 20.06 4.97
C LYS A 890 -26.90 19.80 4.76
N PHE A 891 -26.14 19.46 5.82
CA PHE A 891 -24.69 19.26 5.79
C PHE A 891 -24.27 17.82 6.09
N ASP A 892 -25.03 17.07 6.90
CA ASP A 892 -24.76 15.68 7.24
C ASP A 892 -24.77 14.77 5.98
N PRO A 893 -23.69 14.03 5.69
CA PRO A 893 -23.62 13.11 4.56
C PRO A 893 -24.23 11.72 4.83
N ILE A 894 -24.47 11.33 6.09
CA ILE A 894 -24.87 9.98 6.53
C ILE A 894 -26.32 9.96 7.03
N LEU A 895 -26.66 10.74 8.07
CA LEU A 895 -27.96 10.68 8.76
C LEU A 895 -28.88 11.85 8.39
N SER A 896 -30.19 11.62 8.37
CA SER A 896 -31.21 12.66 8.12
C SER A 896 -32.26 12.76 9.22
N GLU A 897 -32.96 13.91 9.30
CA GLU A 897 -34.08 14.12 10.24
C GLU A 897 -35.13 12.99 10.12
N GLN A 898 -35.44 12.56 8.89
CA GLN A 898 -36.40 11.49 8.64
C GLN A 898 -35.86 10.11 9.06
N SER A 899 -34.55 9.87 8.89
CA SER A 899 -33.88 8.64 9.31
C SER A 899 -33.90 8.46 10.82
N ILE A 900 -33.48 9.50 11.57
CA ILE A 900 -33.38 9.39 13.03
C ILE A 900 -34.77 9.18 13.64
N LYS A 901 -35.79 9.91 13.17
CA LYS A 901 -37.19 9.78 13.62
C LYS A 901 -37.79 8.41 13.28
N ASP A 902 -37.54 7.87 12.10
CA ASP A 902 -37.93 6.49 11.76
C ASP A 902 -37.27 5.47 12.72
N THR A 903 -35.96 5.56 12.95
CA THR A 903 -35.25 4.62 13.83
C THR A 903 -35.71 4.71 15.29
N ALA A 904 -35.92 5.93 15.82
CA ALA A 904 -36.44 6.16 17.16
C ALA A 904 -37.86 5.59 17.31
N SER A 905 -38.74 5.82 16.32
CA SER A 905 -40.12 5.30 16.34
C SER A 905 -40.22 3.76 16.30
N LYS A 906 -39.20 3.07 15.79
CA LYS A 906 -39.13 1.60 15.80
C LYS A 906 -38.55 1.02 17.08
N TRP A 907 -37.71 1.79 17.77
CA TRP A 907 -37.11 1.40 19.05
C TRP A 907 -38.07 1.69 20.21
N ALA A 908 -38.67 2.88 20.26
CA ALA A 908 -39.66 3.31 21.24
C ALA A 908 -40.99 3.66 20.55
N PRO A 909 -41.80 2.67 20.12
CA PRO A 909 -43.01 2.90 19.32
C PRO A 909 -44.20 3.53 20.07
N GLY A 910 -44.14 3.61 21.39
CA GLY A 910 -45.28 4.02 22.23
C GLY A 910 -46.50 3.11 22.08
N HIS A 911 -47.64 3.55 22.61
CA HIS A 911 -48.87 2.77 22.60
C HIS A 911 -49.61 2.92 21.26
N SER A 912 -49.53 1.92 20.38
CA SER A 912 -50.26 1.93 19.11
C SER A 912 -51.73 1.49 19.26
N ASN A 913 -52.65 2.18 18.60
CA ASN A 913 -54.11 1.98 18.72
C ASN A 913 -54.67 0.79 17.89
N VAL A 914 -53.84 -0.21 17.57
CA VAL A 914 -54.15 -1.21 16.52
C VAL A 914 -54.96 -2.41 17.05
N ASP A 915 -54.78 -2.81 18.32
CA ASP A 915 -55.34 -4.08 18.84
C ASP A 915 -56.86 -4.11 19.08
N GLN A 916 -57.57 -2.99 18.98
CA GLN A 916 -59.03 -2.96 19.19
C GLN A 916 -59.85 -3.67 18.10
N GLN A 917 -59.26 -4.02 16.94
CA GLN A 917 -59.99 -4.65 15.83
C GLN A 917 -59.76 -6.16 15.63
N HIS A 918 -58.91 -6.82 16.45
CA HIS A 918 -58.64 -8.27 16.29
C HIS A 918 -58.90 -9.15 17.54
N GLN A 919 -59.27 -8.58 18.69
CA GLN A 919 -59.73 -9.39 19.85
C GLN A 919 -61.20 -9.85 19.78
N THR A 920 -61.84 -9.78 18.60
CA THR A 920 -63.22 -10.21 18.37
C THR A 920 -63.36 -11.53 17.59
N ASN A 921 -62.40 -12.47 17.70
CA ASN A 921 -62.67 -13.92 17.51
C ASN A 921 -61.49 -14.86 17.91
N LYS A 922 -61.39 -15.22 19.19
CA LYS A 922 -61.29 -16.63 19.69
C LYS A 922 -61.00 -16.68 21.19
N SER A 923 -61.74 -17.52 21.90
CA SER A 923 -61.50 -17.86 23.30
C SER A 923 -60.65 -19.13 23.44
N ASN A 924 -60.12 -19.33 24.66
CA ASN A 924 -59.43 -20.53 25.15
C ASN A 924 -58.12 -20.92 24.46
N ASP A 925 -57.00 -20.50 25.07
CA ASP A 925 -56.25 -21.48 25.88
C ASP A 925 -55.64 -20.79 27.14
N LYS A 926 -55.11 -21.57 28.10
CA LYS A 926 -54.62 -21.08 29.40
C LYS A 926 -53.24 -21.65 29.81
N SER A 927 -52.13 -21.01 29.40
CA SER A 927 -50.90 -20.97 30.22
C SER A 927 -49.79 -20.08 29.65
N SER A 928 -49.60 -18.88 30.22
CA SER A 928 -48.26 -18.26 30.39
C SER A 928 -48.33 -17.10 31.40
N SER A 929 -47.18 -16.75 31.96
CA SER A 929 -46.98 -15.61 32.88
C SER A 929 -47.50 -14.28 32.32
N ARG A 930 -48.03 -13.42 33.21
CA ARG A 930 -48.19 -11.98 32.90
C ARG A 930 -46.80 -11.38 32.67
N LYS A 931 -46.51 -10.88 31.46
CA LYS A 931 -45.58 -9.76 31.30
C LYS A 931 -46.33 -8.49 31.70
N GLU A 932 -45.70 -7.62 32.48
CA GLU A 932 -46.18 -6.25 32.63
C GLU A 932 -45.74 -5.48 31.39
N HIS A 933 -46.70 -5.04 30.57
CA HIS A 933 -46.40 -4.15 29.44
C HIS A 933 -46.09 -2.77 30.00
N LEU A 934 -44.88 -2.27 29.72
CA LEU A 934 -44.40 -0.99 30.23
C LEU A 934 -44.51 0.09 29.15
N ASP A 935 -45.34 1.11 29.39
CA ASP A 935 -45.45 2.29 28.51
C ASP A 935 -44.20 3.17 28.60
N TRP A 936 -43.43 3.23 27.50
CA TRP A 936 -42.21 4.03 27.37
C TRP A 936 -42.39 4.95 26.15
N SER A 937 -42.46 6.27 26.40
CA SER A 937 -42.48 7.30 25.34
C SER A 937 -41.07 7.57 24.83
N VAL A 938 -40.94 8.27 23.70
CA VAL A 938 -39.64 8.82 23.24
C VAL A 938 -39.06 9.83 24.23
N ASP A 939 -39.90 10.53 25.01
CA ASP A 939 -39.50 11.51 26.02
C ASP A 939 -39.16 10.87 27.39
N ASP A 940 -39.19 9.54 27.50
CA ASP A 940 -38.95 8.84 28.76
C ASP A 940 -37.46 8.86 29.15
N PRO A 941 -37.09 9.18 30.40
CA PRO A 941 -35.69 9.19 30.85
C PRO A 941 -34.98 7.82 30.78
N ARG A 942 -35.71 6.72 30.58
CA ARG A 942 -35.15 5.39 30.27
C ARG A 942 -34.59 5.27 28.86
N VAL A 943 -34.99 6.13 27.93
CA VAL A 943 -34.59 6.08 26.52
C VAL A 943 -33.92 7.37 26.04
N SER A 944 -34.33 8.52 26.59
CA SER A 944 -33.77 9.84 26.29
C SER A 944 -32.95 10.34 27.48
N PRO A 945 -31.62 10.11 27.51
CA PRO A 945 -30.79 10.45 28.66
C PRO A 945 -30.70 11.97 28.91
N ILE A 946 -31.09 12.82 27.94
CA ILE A 946 -31.28 14.26 28.16
C ILE A 946 -32.30 14.58 29.26
N HIS A 947 -33.17 13.64 29.63
CA HIS A 947 -34.13 13.75 30.73
C HIS A 947 -33.76 12.93 32.00
N ALA A 948 -32.66 12.17 31.99
CA ALA A 948 -32.25 11.34 33.12
C ALA A 948 -31.74 12.15 34.33
N ASP A 949 -31.82 11.59 35.54
CA ASP A 949 -31.20 12.15 36.75
C ASP A 949 -29.68 11.89 36.71
N LEU A 950 -28.87 12.92 36.43
CA LEU A 950 -27.41 12.77 36.38
C LEU A 950 -26.74 12.81 37.77
N SER A 951 -27.49 13.13 38.84
CA SER A 951 -26.96 13.10 40.21
C SER A 951 -26.54 11.71 40.64
N VAL A 952 -27.06 10.64 40.00
CA VAL A 952 -26.62 9.26 40.21
C VAL A 952 -25.16 9.05 39.80
N CYS A 953 -24.71 9.69 38.71
CA CYS A 953 -23.33 9.60 38.22
C CYS A 953 -22.39 10.33 39.18
N ILE A 954 -22.77 11.52 39.65
CA ILE A 954 -22.00 12.33 40.61
C ILE A 954 -21.86 11.57 41.94
N ARG A 955 -22.96 11.03 42.48
CA ARG A 955 -22.97 10.23 43.72
C ARG A 955 -22.09 8.98 43.66
N ASN A 956 -21.90 8.39 42.48
CA ASN A 956 -21.08 7.21 42.25
C ASN A 956 -19.70 7.52 41.64
N ASN A 957 -19.34 8.80 41.48
CA ASN A 957 -18.11 9.27 40.84
C ASN A 957 -17.86 8.69 39.42
N VAL A 958 -18.93 8.54 38.64
CA VAL A 958 -18.89 8.06 37.24
C VAL A 958 -18.72 9.25 36.30
N LYS A 959 -17.62 9.28 35.55
CA LYS A 959 -17.36 10.33 34.55
C LYS A 959 -18.21 10.13 33.28
N ILE A 960 -18.57 11.20 32.59
CA ILE A 960 -19.20 11.11 31.26
C ILE A 960 -18.34 11.85 30.24
N HIS A 961 -17.67 11.08 29.39
CA HIS A 961 -16.86 11.54 28.26
C HIS A 961 -17.66 11.41 26.96
N GLY A 962 -17.36 12.23 25.94
CA GLY A 962 -18.06 12.09 24.67
C GLY A 962 -17.51 12.90 23.50
N ILE A 963 -18.03 12.61 22.31
CA ILE A 963 -17.64 13.28 21.06
C ILE A 963 -18.89 13.87 20.39
N THR A 964 -18.83 15.14 20.02
CA THR A 964 -19.88 15.88 19.32
C THR A 964 -19.33 16.43 18.00
N ALA A 965 -20.02 16.18 16.88
CA ALA A 965 -19.62 16.61 15.54
C ALA A 965 -20.63 17.62 14.96
N SER A 966 -20.19 18.59 14.14
CA SER A 966 -21.06 19.69 13.67
C SER A 966 -21.60 19.57 12.24
N HIS A 967 -21.41 18.44 11.58
CA HIS A 967 -22.18 18.00 10.39
C HIS A 967 -22.80 16.62 10.68
N ASP A 968 -23.43 16.52 11.85
CA ASP A 968 -24.12 15.33 12.38
C ASP A 968 -25.48 15.79 12.91
N VAL A 969 -26.59 15.22 12.41
CA VAL A 969 -27.95 15.60 12.84
C VAL A 969 -28.22 15.36 14.33
N LEU A 970 -27.48 14.47 14.99
CA LEU A 970 -27.55 14.24 16.44
C LEU A 970 -26.64 15.21 17.23
N GLY A 971 -25.78 15.94 16.54
CA GLY A 971 -24.82 16.89 17.11
C GLY A 971 -25.44 17.94 18.04
N PRO A 972 -26.55 18.61 17.69
CA PRO A 972 -27.17 19.63 18.55
C PRO A 972 -27.63 19.07 19.90
N GLU A 973 -28.36 17.95 19.88
CA GLU A 973 -28.91 17.30 21.08
C GLU A 973 -27.79 16.72 21.97
N ALA A 974 -26.70 16.24 21.36
CA ALA A 974 -25.51 15.78 22.08
C ALA A 974 -24.71 16.95 22.70
N VAL A 975 -24.71 18.13 22.07
CA VAL A 975 -24.11 19.36 22.63
C VAL A 975 -24.95 19.91 23.78
N GLU A 976 -26.29 19.90 23.69
CA GLU A 976 -27.15 20.29 24.81
C GLU A 976 -26.94 19.37 26.02
N PHE A 977 -26.89 18.05 25.80
CA PHE A 977 -26.59 17.08 26.85
C PHE A 977 -25.20 17.29 27.49
N ARG A 978 -24.18 17.64 26.69
CA ARG A 978 -22.84 18.00 27.21
C ARG A 978 -22.90 19.21 28.13
N GLU A 979 -23.55 20.29 27.73
CA GLU A 979 -23.67 21.48 28.57
C GLU A 979 -24.61 21.25 29.77
N ARG A 980 -25.55 20.29 29.71
CA ARG A 980 -26.31 19.81 30.87
C ARG A 980 -25.39 19.08 31.87
N CYS A 981 -24.57 18.14 31.42
CA CYS A 981 -23.56 17.47 32.25
C CYS A 981 -22.66 18.49 32.96
N ARG A 982 -22.21 19.52 32.24
CA ARG A 982 -21.41 20.63 32.77
C ARG A 982 -22.13 21.44 33.85
N LYS A 983 -23.39 21.83 33.60
CA LYS A 983 -24.22 22.61 34.54
C LYS A 983 -24.54 21.83 35.83
N GLU A 984 -24.72 20.52 35.73
CA GLU A 984 -25.03 19.66 36.89
C GLU A 984 -23.77 19.20 37.64
N GLY A 985 -22.56 19.43 37.12
CA GLY A 985 -21.29 19.11 37.79
C GLY A 985 -20.81 17.67 37.56
N VAL A 986 -21.23 17.04 36.46
CA VAL A 986 -20.76 15.70 36.06
C VAL A 986 -19.38 15.82 35.41
N ASN A 987 -18.34 15.31 36.06
CA ASN A 987 -16.97 15.34 35.53
C ASN A 987 -16.83 14.55 34.20
N GLY A 988 -15.93 14.98 33.33
CA GLY A 988 -15.69 14.34 32.03
C GLY A 988 -14.83 15.14 31.06
N GLU A 989 -14.40 14.48 29.98
CA GLU A 989 -13.65 15.10 28.88
C GLU A 989 -14.44 14.95 27.58
N TRP A 990 -14.57 16.02 26.80
CA TRP A 990 -15.37 16.03 25.57
C TRP A 990 -14.57 16.55 24.37
N LEU A 991 -14.81 15.97 23.19
CA LEU A 991 -14.25 16.43 21.91
C LEU A 991 -15.35 17.03 21.03
N SER A 992 -15.23 18.31 20.71
CA SER A 992 -16.20 19.10 19.94
C SER A 992 -15.61 19.45 18.58
N TRP A 993 -15.93 18.67 17.53
CA TRP A 993 -15.30 18.81 16.21
C TRP A 993 -16.20 19.48 15.16
N GLY A 994 -15.83 20.72 14.78
CA GLY A 994 -16.50 21.49 13.74
C GLY A 994 -16.26 20.95 12.32
N ASN A 995 -17.34 20.79 11.54
CA ASN A 995 -17.39 20.29 10.15
C ASN A 995 -17.18 18.78 9.92
N GLN A 996 -17.23 17.96 10.98
CA GLN A 996 -17.14 16.49 10.89
C GLN A 996 -18.50 15.80 10.82
N MET A 997 -18.54 14.63 10.18
CA MET A 997 -19.74 13.79 10.03
C MET A 997 -20.02 12.91 11.25
N HIS A 998 -21.23 12.35 11.31
CA HIS A 998 -21.63 11.36 12.30
C HIS A 998 -20.63 10.18 12.40
N CYS A 999 -20.32 9.74 13.63
CA CYS A 999 -19.42 8.62 13.93
C CYS A 999 -18.04 8.65 13.24
N PHE A 1000 -17.49 9.83 12.93
CA PHE A 1000 -16.22 9.93 12.18
C PHE A 1000 -15.03 9.11 12.72
N PRO A 1001 -14.83 8.81 14.03
CA PRO A 1001 -13.74 7.95 14.48
C PRO A 1001 -13.81 6.50 13.94
N LEU A 1002 -15.00 5.95 13.69
CA LEU A 1002 -15.17 4.59 13.16
C LEU A 1002 -14.63 4.46 11.72
N ALA A 1003 -14.51 5.59 11.01
CA ALA A 1003 -13.95 5.67 9.67
C ALA A 1003 -12.40 5.62 9.63
N TYR A 1004 -11.69 5.47 10.76
CA TYR A 1004 -10.21 5.50 10.81
C TYR A 1004 -9.55 4.48 9.87
N LYS A 1005 -10.19 3.33 9.63
CA LYS A 1005 -9.72 2.28 8.71
C LYS A 1005 -9.62 2.72 7.25
N TYR A 1006 -10.26 3.83 6.88
CA TYR A 1006 -10.16 4.45 5.55
C TYR A 1006 -8.99 5.45 5.45
N GLY A 1007 -8.19 5.60 6.51
CA GLY A 1007 -6.96 6.40 6.52
C GLY A 1007 -7.15 7.90 6.82
N LEU A 1008 -8.39 8.36 6.96
CA LEU A 1008 -8.75 9.78 7.19
C LEU A 1008 -8.05 10.33 8.43
N LYS A 1009 -7.51 11.56 8.33
CA LYS A 1009 -6.75 12.22 9.40
C LYS A 1009 -7.59 12.41 10.65
N GLU A 1010 -8.80 12.96 10.49
CA GLU A 1010 -9.66 13.33 11.62
C GLU A 1010 -10.22 12.11 12.33
N SER A 1011 -10.49 11.02 11.59
CA SER A 1011 -10.86 9.73 12.17
C SER A 1011 -9.72 9.07 12.97
N LYS A 1012 -8.46 9.24 12.55
CA LYS A 1012 -7.29 8.79 13.33
C LYS A 1012 -7.15 9.62 14.60
N GLU A 1013 -7.22 10.94 14.51
CA GLU A 1013 -7.12 11.85 15.67
C GLU A 1013 -8.27 11.68 16.66
N GLY A 1014 -9.50 11.49 16.18
CA GLY A 1014 -10.66 11.21 17.03
C GLY A 1014 -10.57 9.85 17.73
N LEU A 1015 -9.89 8.87 17.12
CA LEU A 1015 -9.50 7.62 17.80
C LEU A 1015 -8.37 7.85 18.81
N GLU A 1016 -7.34 8.62 18.47
CA GLU A 1016 -6.21 8.94 19.36
C GLU A 1016 -6.71 9.58 20.66
N TRP A 1017 -7.59 10.59 20.56
CA TRP A 1017 -8.25 11.21 21.71
C TRP A 1017 -9.09 10.23 22.55
N ILE A 1018 -9.71 9.22 21.93
CA ILE A 1018 -10.41 8.14 22.65
C ILE A 1018 -9.43 7.26 23.43
N ILE A 1019 -8.26 6.94 22.86
CA ILE A 1019 -7.22 6.19 23.57
C ILE A 1019 -6.73 7.01 24.76
N ASP A 1020 -6.36 8.28 24.55
CA ASP A 1020 -5.90 9.20 25.60
C ASP A 1020 -6.88 9.26 26.79
N VAL A 1021 -8.18 9.41 26.50
CA VAL A 1021 -9.26 9.44 27.50
C VAL A 1021 -9.40 8.08 28.21
N LEU A 1022 -9.35 6.97 27.47
CA LEU A 1022 -9.48 5.63 28.06
C LEU A 1022 -8.29 5.27 28.95
N GLU A 1023 -7.06 5.70 28.61
CA GLU A 1023 -5.88 5.49 29.46
C GLU A 1023 -6.05 6.17 30.84
N ARG A 1024 -6.71 7.33 30.88
CA ARG A 1024 -7.05 8.09 32.10
C ARG A 1024 -8.23 7.51 32.93
N CYS A 1025 -8.90 6.45 32.46
CA CYS A 1025 -10.07 5.82 33.10
C CYS A 1025 -9.76 4.53 33.87
#